data_AF-A0A6P6PJX7-F1
#
_entry.id   AF-A0A6P6PJX7-F1
#
_cell.length_a   1.000
_cell.length_b   1.000
_cell.length_c   1.000
_cell.angle_alpha   90.00
_cell.angle_beta   90.00
_cell.angle_gamma   90.00
#
_symmetry.space_group_name_H-M   'P 1'
#
loop_
_entity.id
_entity.type
_entity.pdbx_description
1 polymer ?
#
loop_
_entity_poly.entity_id
_entity_poly.type
_entity_poly.pdbx_seq_one_letter_code
_entity_poly.pdbx_strand_id
1 'polypeptide(L)'
;MNRKMFDTQTSSSRMEILGLILFMWASLSEPFNIDTEHPLRFHGTPEDFFGYSVYQTEFGNRKQIIVGAPLEGNSTGEMYSCTADLESCTRLQRPGATGSESVLFFGMSAAVSSAALTSCSPYVPHECDGNSYLNGVCYQFNSSLQTVSNFTAAYQECTKREVNLVFLFDGSSSMKAHEFDMNKKFIKDVMKKLSDSSIKFAAVQFSGQVRTVFDFNNYQDGSAEEKLMKEKHMKSLTYTYKAINYVLKDLLNRVSSGADPNAQKALVIITDGDPSDNDDDNVLKKCDEQNILRYVIGVGNVDLTGLTQLASEPKQNNTFYIKDYSGLKGLLDNLQKKIYNITGSKDAQGRDRQRELSQSGFSVVYQQDSVIVGSVGVNDWCGALYEVTGSGSEFRQTEIIDPAVNKDSYMGYSTVLGMRRGVSLLFSGAPRAEHRGLVTLFTKTESTWTVTSNINGEQIGSYFGASLSVLDVDSDGDSDFLLVGAPLFYQSQPRAEGRLYVYTLSEQSCQKTLNVSESTTGRFSASVASLKDLNGDSLSDVAVGAPLENEGVVYIYLGHRTHGINPEHAPQRIPARSVLPGLQQFGVSLSGQMDMNDDNLTDIVIGAQGGIVLLKAQPVMSVSTQLSFSPKEISLNYFECPGGNTFNAFNLTSCFTVTERTSSTGSLEKKMNVSLNLNVDVVRGMSRGFFDQSNVSSRTLQQFILLDSGSSCFNFSIFMLRCVADIVSPLKIRMNFSQTEMLSGNSVAVLDVHSRTEKYVEVAVKVNFVAPLDEIMLIIGGSMGGGIIVFIIILVVLVKRGFFKRMRPQDFFQADENVTLVKKTSADRKRMEGCKME
;
A
#
# COMPACT_ATOMS: atom_id res chain seq x y z
N MET A 1 24.75 51.21 4.07
CA MET A 1 25.93 51.43 4.94
C MET A 1 27.01 50.43 4.49
N ASN A 2 28.23 50.92 4.30
CA ASN A 2 29.32 50.35 3.49
C ASN A 2 30.03 49.09 4.04
N ARG A 3 30.49 48.24 3.09
CA ARG A 3 31.79 47.50 2.96
C ARG A 3 32.20 46.51 4.08
N LYS A 4 32.78 45.32 3.85
CA LYS A 4 33.84 44.84 2.91
C LYS A 4 33.63 43.31 2.71
N MET A 5 33.66 42.69 1.53
CA MET A 5 34.76 42.39 0.60
C MET A 5 36.06 41.88 1.26
N PHE A 6 36.24 40.55 1.27
CA PHE A 6 37.54 39.91 1.14
C PHE A 6 37.45 38.88 0.01
N ASP A 7 38.26 39.14 -1.00
CA ASP A 7 38.50 38.35 -2.19
C ASP A 7 39.84 37.63 -1.97
N THR A 8 39.86 36.31 -2.13
CA THR A 8 41.10 35.55 -2.29
C THR A 8 40.87 34.47 -3.34
N GLN A 9 41.13 34.86 -4.59
CA GLN A 9 41.54 33.94 -5.65
C GLN A 9 42.85 33.24 -5.27
N THR A 10 42.85 31.91 -5.23
CA THR A 10 44.03 31.11 -5.63
C THR A 10 43.61 29.70 -6.07
N SER A 11 44.06 29.34 -7.27
CA SER A 11 44.24 27.97 -7.78
C SER A 11 43.00 27.17 -8.23
N SER A 12 42.43 27.61 -9.35
CA SER A 12 41.79 26.76 -10.36
C SER A 12 42.77 25.69 -10.88
N SER A 13 42.21 24.59 -11.40
CA SER A 13 42.84 23.43 -12.08
C SER A 13 43.22 22.22 -11.21
N ARG A 14 42.25 21.63 -10.49
CA ARG A 14 42.26 20.18 -10.16
C ARG A 14 40.94 19.57 -9.66
N MET A 15 39.80 20.25 -9.83
CA MET A 15 38.51 19.81 -9.26
C MET A 15 37.34 19.73 -10.25
N GLU A 16 37.61 19.74 -11.56
CA GLU A 16 36.58 19.57 -12.61
C GLU A 16 36.53 18.15 -13.21
N ILE A 17 37.43 17.25 -12.82
CA ILE A 17 37.42 15.85 -13.34
C ILE A 17 36.65 14.90 -12.42
N LEU A 18 36.39 15.25 -11.15
CA LEU A 18 35.52 14.45 -10.27
C LEU A 18 34.02 14.80 -10.40
N GLY A 19 33.68 15.99 -10.90
CA GLY A 19 32.28 16.41 -11.11
C GLY A 19 31.61 15.81 -12.36
N LEU A 20 32.41 15.30 -13.31
CA LEU A 20 31.93 14.65 -14.53
C LEU A 20 31.79 13.12 -14.40
N ILE A 21 32.36 12.52 -13.35
CA ILE A 21 32.22 11.07 -13.08
C ILE A 21 30.95 10.77 -12.24
N LEU A 22 30.39 11.78 -11.55
CA LEU A 22 29.14 11.66 -10.79
C LEU A 22 27.86 12.00 -11.58
N PHE A 23 27.98 12.45 -12.83
CA PHE A 23 26.84 12.71 -13.74
C PHE A 23 26.66 11.65 -14.84
N MET A 24 27.50 10.60 -14.87
CA MET A 24 27.31 9.40 -15.71
C MET A 24 26.84 8.17 -14.91
N TRP A 25 26.11 8.41 -13.82
CA TRP A 25 25.22 7.41 -13.22
C TRP A 25 23.78 7.89 -13.42
N ALA A 26 23.42 8.19 -14.67
CA ALA A 26 22.07 7.86 -15.08
C ALA A 26 22.00 6.34 -14.94
N SER A 27 21.24 5.87 -13.98
CA SER A 27 20.93 4.47 -13.76
C SER A 27 20.51 3.83 -15.08
N LEU A 28 21.48 3.21 -15.75
CA LEU A 28 21.24 2.16 -16.72
C LEU A 28 20.66 1.01 -15.89
N SER A 29 19.37 1.08 -15.59
CA SER A 29 18.63 -0.09 -15.14
C SER A 29 18.66 -1.06 -16.30
N GLU A 30 19.37 -2.19 -16.14
CA GLU A 30 19.33 -3.23 -17.16
C GLU A 30 17.87 -3.69 -17.32
N PRO A 31 17.29 -3.63 -18.53
CA PRO A 31 15.93 -4.12 -18.76
C PRO A 31 15.89 -5.62 -18.43
N PHE A 32 14.98 -6.04 -17.54
CA PHE A 32 14.99 -7.41 -17.00
C PHE A 32 14.25 -8.39 -17.94
N ASN A 33 13.09 -8.02 -18.50
CA ASN A 33 12.47 -8.66 -19.67
C ASN A 33 11.09 -8.08 -20.09
N ILE A 34 10.64 -6.92 -19.57
CA ILE A 34 9.38 -6.33 -20.05
C ILE A 34 9.63 -5.51 -21.31
N ASP A 35 8.89 -5.84 -22.38
CA ASP A 35 8.93 -5.11 -23.64
C ASP A 35 8.28 -3.72 -23.48
N THR A 36 9.11 -2.69 -23.61
CA THR A 36 8.69 -1.29 -23.57
C THR A 36 8.61 -0.65 -24.95
N GLU A 37 9.09 -1.34 -25.99
CA GLU A 37 9.12 -0.85 -27.38
C GLU A 37 7.81 -1.15 -28.11
N HIS A 38 7.11 -2.23 -27.76
CA HIS A 38 5.84 -2.65 -28.37
C HIS A 38 4.65 -2.68 -27.39
N PRO A 39 4.32 -1.57 -26.73
CA PRO A 39 3.20 -1.52 -25.79
C PRO A 39 1.85 -1.57 -26.51
N LEU A 40 0.88 -2.28 -25.93
CA LEU A 40 -0.52 -2.16 -26.35
C LEU A 40 -1.23 -1.11 -25.49
N ARG A 41 -1.77 -0.07 -26.12
CA ARG A 41 -2.47 1.02 -25.44
C ARG A 41 -3.97 0.94 -25.68
N PHE A 42 -4.75 1.06 -24.62
CA PHE A 42 -6.17 1.35 -24.73
C PHE A 42 -6.43 2.80 -24.32
N HIS A 43 -7.12 3.51 -25.18
CA HIS A 43 -7.42 4.93 -25.00
C HIS A 43 -8.71 5.11 -24.19
N GLY A 44 -8.68 6.05 -23.25
CA GLY A 44 -9.85 6.58 -22.57
C GLY A 44 -9.76 8.11 -22.48
N THR A 45 -10.76 8.72 -21.84
CA THR A 45 -10.78 10.16 -21.58
C THR A 45 -9.98 10.47 -20.30
N PRO A 46 -8.98 11.36 -20.31
CA PRO A 46 -8.20 11.72 -19.13
C PRO A 46 -9.02 12.31 -17.97
N GLU A 47 -10.05 13.10 -18.27
CA GLU A 47 -10.94 13.74 -17.29
C GLU A 47 -11.82 12.73 -16.57
N ASP A 48 -12.11 11.59 -17.21
CA ASP A 48 -12.94 10.51 -16.65
C ASP A 48 -12.14 9.61 -15.70
N PHE A 49 -10.82 9.80 -15.61
CA PHE A 49 -9.88 8.94 -14.87
C PHE A 49 -9.98 7.46 -15.31
N PHE A 50 -10.25 7.22 -16.59
CA PHE A 50 -10.15 5.88 -17.17
C PHE A 50 -8.74 5.31 -16.92
N GLY A 51 -8.65 4.14 -16.28
CA GLY A 51 -7.39 3.53 -15.84
C GLY A 51 -7.11 3.70 -14.34
N TYR A 52 -8.02 4.30 -13.57
CA TYR A 52 -7.87 4.46 -12.13
C TYR A 52 -7.73 3.12 -11.38
N SER A 53 -8.48 2.10 -11.79
CA SER A 53 -8.39 0.74 -11.29
C SER A 53 -8.32 -0.25 -12.46
N VAL A 54 -7.44 -1.26 -12.36
CA VAL A 54 -7.23 -2.26 -13.42
C VAL A 54 -7.12 -3.66 -12.85
N TYR A 55 -7.74 -4.63 -13.51
CA TYR A 55 -7.73 -6.04 -13.09
C TYR A 55 -7.69 -6.96 -14.29
N GLN A 56 -6.73 -7.89 -14.33
CA GLN A 56 -6.74 -8.99 -15.29
C GLN A 56 -7.71 -10.08 -14.84
N THR A 57 -8.48 -10.64 -15.76
CA THR A 57 -9.40 -11.75 -15.49
C THR A 57 -9.57 -12.62 -16.74
N GLU A 58 -9.98 -13.86 -16.51
CA GLU A 58 -10.35 -14.78 -17.58
C GLU A 58 -11.75 -15.31 -17.30
N PHE A 59 -12.69 -14.97 -18.17
CA PHE A 59 -14.04 -15.48 -18.10
C PHE A 59 -14.42 -16.20 -19.39
N GLY A 60 -14.92 -17.43 -19.26
CA GLY A 60 -15.34 -18.23 -20.41
C GLY A 60 -14.23 -18.47 -21.44
N ASN A 61 -13.00 -18.69 -20.96
CA ASN A 61 -11.77 -18.82 -21.77
C ASN A 61 -11.43 -17.57 -22.59
N ARG A 62 -11.85 -16.39 -22.13
CA ARG A 62 -11.49 -15.11 -22.73
C ARG A 62 -10.78 -14.25 -21.69
N LYS A 63 -9.55 -13.89 -22.01
CA LYS A 63 -8.72 -12.99 -21.22
C LYS A 63 -9.16 -11.55 -21.43
N GLN A 64 -9.37 -10.83 -20.34
CA GLN A 64 -9.93 -9.48 -20.34
C GLN A 64 -9.26 -8.62 -19.28
N ILE A 65 -9.28 -7.31 -19.51
CA ILE A 65 -8.82 -6.29 -18.57
C ILE A 65 -10.04 -5.50 -18.15
N ILE A 66 -10.39 -5.58 -16.86
CA ILE A 66 -11.45 -4.77 -16.26
C ILE A 66 -10.86 -3.44 -15.85
N VAL A 67 -11.51 -2.33 -16.22
CA VAL A 67 -11.01 -0.97 -16.00
C VAL A 67 -12.07 -0.08 -15.40
N GLY A 68 -11.73 0.66 -14.33
CA GLY A 68 -12.57 1.70 -13.75
C GLY A 68 -12.29 3.10 -14.31
N ALA A 69 -13.35 3.89 -14.49
CA ALA A 69 -13.33 5.30 -14.87
C ALA A 69 -14.25 6.10 -13.94
N PRO A 70 -13.85 6.35 -12.67
CA PRO A 70 -14.76 6.84 -11.63
C PRO A 70 -15.29 8.27 -11.85
N LEU A 71 -14.66 9.08 -12.71
CA LEU A 71 -15.14 10.45 -12.97
C LEU A 71 -16.04 10.56 -14.20
N GLU A 72 -16.24 9.47 -14.95
CA GLU A 72 -17.07 9.49 -16.16
C GLU A 72 -18.53 9.88 -15.86
N GLY A 73 -19.14 10.57 -16.82
CA GLY A 73 -20.56 10.94 -16.74
C GLY A 73 -20.84 11.91 -15.59
N ASN A 74 -19.98 12.93 -15.42
CA ASN A 74 -20.06 13.92 -14.34
C ASN A 74 -19.94 13.28 -12.95
N SER A 75 -18.89 12.49 -12.76
CA SER A 75 -18.57 11.76 -11.53
C SER A 75 -19.49 10.60 -11.19
N THR A 76 -20.39 10.17 -12.08
CA THR A 76 -21.20 8.96 -11.84
C THR A 76 -20.36 7.68 -11.87
N GLY A 77 -19.26 7.69 -12.65
CA GLY A 77 -18.27 6.62 -12.78
C GLY A 77 -18.73 5.46 -13.66
N GLU A 78 -17.81 4.81 -14.37
CA GLU A 78 -18.11 3.67 -15.24
C GLU A 78 -17.07 2.55 -15.14
N MET A 79 -17.45 1.36 -15.62
CA MET A 79 -16.58 0.19 -15.70
C MET A 79 -16.52 -0.31 -17.14
N TYR A 80 -15.35 -0.79 -17.54
CA TYR A 80 -15.07 -1.29 -18.89
C TYR A 80 -14.45 -2.68 -18.84
N SER A 81 -14.68 -3.46 -19.90
CA SER A 81 -13.94 -4.68 -20.20
C SER A 81 -13.21 -4.49 -21.52
N CYS A 82 -11.88 -4.56 -21.46
CA CYS A 82 -10.99 -4.44 -22.59
C CYS A 82 -10.38 -5.78 -22.96
N THR A 83 -10.19 -6.01 -24.24
CA THR A 83 -9.71 -7.28 -24.79
C THR A 83 -8.54 -7.04 -25.71
N ALA A 84 -7.42 -7.74 -25.50
CA ALA A 84 -6.18 -7.54 -26.24
C ALA A 84 -6.30 -7.90 -27.73
N ASP A 85 -7.07 -8.94 -28.06
CA ASP A 85 -7.31 -9.39 -29.44
C ASP A 85 -8.08 -8.37 -30.28
N LEU A 86 -8.99 -7.61 -29.66
CA LEU A 86 -9.80 -6.59 -30.35
C LEU A 86 -9.26 -5.17 -30.20
N GLU A 87 -8.20 -4.97 -29.41
CA GLU A 87 -7.65 -3.66 -29.01
C GLU A 87 -8.74 -2.62 -28.65
N SER A 88 -9.81 -3.09 -28.02
CA SER A 88 -10.99 -2.27 -27.74
C SER A 88 -11.55 -2.55 -26.34
N CYS A 89 -12.24 -1.53 -25.82
CA CYS A 89 -12.89 -1.55 -24.53
C CYS A 89 -14.40 -1.43 -24.71
N THR A 90 -15.15 -2.27 -24.01
CA THR A 90 -16.62 -2.26 -23.99
C THR A 90 -17.10 -1.84 -22.61
N ARG A 91 -18.06 -0.91 -22.56
CA ARG A 91 -18.64 -0.46 -21.30
C ARG A 91 -19.53 -1.54 -20.70
N LEU A 92 -19.41 -1.76 -19.39
CA LEU A 92 -20.27 -2.66 -18.64
C LEU A 92 -21.59 -1.97 -18.32
N GLN A 93 -22.71 -2.66 -18.48
CA GLN A 93 -24.02 -2.09 -18.15
C GLN A 93 -24.20 -2.04 -16.63
N ARG A 94 -24.44 -0.85 -16.09
CA ARG A 94 -24.82 -0.65 -14.69
C ARG A 94 -26.29 -1.03 -14.49
N PRO A 95 -26.64 -1.79 -13.45
CA PRO A 95 -28.05 -2.05 -13.13
C PRO A 95 -28.70 -0.80 -12.52
N GLY A 96 -29.94 -0.52 -12.90
CA GLY A 96 -30.76 0.49 -12.21
C GLY A 96 -30.51 1.95 -12.60
N ALA A 97 -29.95 2.25 -13.78
CA ALA A 97 -29.83 3.61 -14.34
C ALA A 97 -31.19 4.33 -14.59
N THR A 98 -32.27 3.84 -13.99
CA THR A 98 -33.64 4.35 -14.08
C THR A 98 -34.15 4.93 -12.74
N GLY A 99 -33.32 4.97 -11.69
CA GLY A 99 -33.68 5.45 -10.35
C GLY A 99 -33.03 6.79 -9.98
N SER A 100 -33.74 7.59 -9.18
CA SER A 100 -33.42 8.94 -8.70
C SER A 100 -32.19 9.06 -7.77
N GLU A 101 -31.33 8.05 -7.67
CA GLU A 101 -30.20 8.02 -6.75
C GLU A 101 -28.91 8.47 -7.44
N SER A 102 -28.30 9.54 -6.94
CA SER A 102 -27.05 10.11 -7.47
C SER A 102 -25.84 9.29 -7.03
N VAL A 103 -25.65 8.11 -7.62
CA VAL A 103 -24.46 7.26 -7.39
C VAL A 103 -23.23 7.90 -8.03
N LEU A 104 -22.18 8.16 -7.24
CA LEU A 104 -20.93 8.76 -7.69
C LEU A 104 -19.72 7.85 -7.46
N PHE A 105 -18.74 7.97 -8.35
CA PHE A 105 -17.45 7.26 -8.33
C PHE A 105 -17.55 5.74 -8.51
N PHE A 106 -18.51 5.28 -9.31
CA PHE A 106 -18.59 3.87 -9.66
C PHE A 106 -17.33 3.43 -10.41
N GLY A 107 -16.76 2.28 -10.05
CA GLY A 107 -15.48 1.80 -10.59
C GLY A 107 -14.24 2.31 -9.87
N MET A 108 -14.41 3.05 -8.75
CA MET A 108 -13.29 3.43 -7.88
C MET A 108 -12.59 2.22 -7.27
N SER A 109 -13.35 1.18 -6.89
CA SER A 109 -12.82 -0.09 -6.41
C SER A 109 -13.54 -1.26 -7.07
N ALA A 110 -12.78 -2.33 -7.33
CA ALA A 110 -13.34 -3.59 -7.75
C ALA A 110 -12.47 -4.77 -7.28
N ALA A 111 -13.05 -5.97 -7.33
CA ALA A 111 -12.35 -7.22 -7.15
C ALA A 111 -12.85 -8.21 -8.18
N VAL A 112 -11.96 -9.06 -8.66
CA VAL A 112 -12.26 -10.16 -9.58
C VAL A 112 -11.94 -11.48 -8.91
N SER A 113 -12.82 -12.47 -9.10
CA SER A 113 -12.56 -13.88 -8.81
C SER A 113 -12.52 -14.67 -10.12
N SER A 114 -12.38 -15.98 -10.03
CA SER A 114 -12.48 -16.87 -11.21
C SER A 114 -13.88 -16.93 -11.82
N ALA A 115 -14.92 -16.47 -11.11
CA ALA A 115 -16.31 -16.64 -11.54
C ALA A 115 -17.15 -15.34 -11.51
N ALA A 116 -16.67 -14.29 -10.85
CA ALA A 116 -17.44 -13.08 -10.63
C ALA A 116 -16.56 -11.83 -10.53
N LEU A 117 -17.20 -10.68 -10.75
CA LEU A 117 -16.63 -9.35 -10.55
C LEU A 117 -17.54 -8.59 -9.58
N THR A 118 -16.97 -7.92 -8.59
CA THR A 118 -17.71 -6.95 -7.76
C THR A 118 -17.06 -5.59 -7.91
N SER A 119 -17.85 -4.57 -8.23
CA SER A 119 -17.38 -3.18 -8.29
C SER A 119 -18.25 -2.29 -7.42
N CYS A 120 -17.62 -1.37 -6.71
CA CYS A 120 -18.29 -0.54 -5.72
C CYS A 120 -18.22 0.95 -6.06
N SER A 121 -19.16 1.67 -5.47
CA SER A 121 -19.32 3.12 -5.50
C SER A 121 -19.43 3.59 -4.05
N PRO A 122 -18.36 4.12 -3.45
CA PRO A 122 -18.35 4.49 -2.02
C PRO A 122 -19.06 5.82 -1.73
N TYR A 123 -19.74 6.40 -2.72
CA TYR A 123 -20.37 7.71 -2.64
C TYR A 123 -21.80 7.67 -3.17
N VAL A 124 -22.72 7.33 -2.28
CA VAL A 124 -24.17 7.39 -2.49
C VAL A 124 -24.70 8.38 -1.45
N PRO A 125 -24.95 9.65 -1.84
CA PRO A 125 -25.49 10.64 -0.94
C PRO A 125 -27.01 10.54 -0.87
N HIS A 126 -27.55 10.66 0.33
CA HIS A 126 -28.98 10.84 0.54
C HIS A 126 -29.22 11.79 1.70
N GLU A 127 -30.31 12.56 1.62
CA GLU A 127 -30.65 13.49 2.69
C GLU A 127 -31.53 12.80 3.75
N CYS A 128 -31.23 13.09 5.02
CA CYS A 128 -32.05 12.70 6.16
C CYS A 128 -32.20 13.87 7.14
N ASP A 129 -33.41 14.42 7.24
CA ASP A 129 -33.75 15.58 8.08
C ASP A 129 -32.81 16.79 7.93
N GLY A 130 -32.30 17.05 6.72
CA GLY A 130 -31.38 18.16 6.44
C GLY A 130 -29.90 17.86 6.73
N ASN A 131 -29.58 16.64 7.18
CA ASN A 131 -28.22 16.09 7.12
C ASN A 131 -28.02 15.35 5.79
N SER A 132 -26.81 15.41 5.26
CA SER A 132 -26.40 14.60 4.11
C SER A 132 -25.71 13.35 4.64
N TYR A 133 -26.32 12.19 4.42
CA TYR A 133 -25.68 10.90 4.65
C TYR A 133 -24.85 10.54 3.41
N LEU A 134 -23.83 9.71 3.63
CA LEU A 134 -22.93 9.26 2.60
C LEU A 134 -22.59 7.80 2.82
N ASN A 135 -23.26 6.93 2.07
CA ASN A 135 -23.05 5.49 2.11
C ASN A 135 -22.45 5.01 0.79
N GLY A 136 -22.37 3.70 0.60
CA GLY A 136 -21.87 3.11 -0.64
C GLY A 136 -22.71 1.92 -1.11
N VAL A 137 -22.57 1.60 -2.39
CA VAL A 137 -23.25 0.49 -3.07
C VAL A 137 -22.24 -0.33 -3.85
N CYS A 138 -22.41 -1.64 -3.87
CA CYS A 138 -21.61 -2.56 -4.65
C CYS A 138 -22.49 -3.36 -5.61
N TYR A 139 -21.98 -3.59 -6.82
CA TYR A 139 -22.64 -4.29 -7.90
C TYR A 139 -21.87 -5.58 -8.22
N GLN A 140 -22.59 -6.69 -8.30
CA GLN A 140 -22.03 -8.01 -8.58
C GLN A 140 -22.35 -8.44 -10.02
N PHE A 141 -21.32 -8.86 -10.73
CA PHE A 141 -21.36 -9.34 -12.12
C PHE A 141 -20.96 -10.81 -12.16
N ASN A 142 -21.60 -11.59 -13.02
CA ASN A 142 -21.19 -12.95 -13.32
C ASN A 142 -20.01 -12.97 -14.32
N SER A 143 -19.51 -14.16 -14.64
CA SER A 143 -18.48 -14.38 -15.66
C SER A 143 -18.87 -13.91 -17.07
N SER A 144 -20.16 -13.74 -17.37
CA SER A 144 -20.60 -13.13 -18.64
C SER A 144 -20.62 -11.60 -18.58
N LEU A 145 -20.08 -11.00 -17.51
CA LEU A 145 -20.09 -9.56 -17.22
C LEU A 145 -21.50 -8.95 -17.21
N GLN A 146 -22.51 -9.77 -16.94
CA GLN A 146 -23.88 -9.33 -16.72
C GLN A 146 -24.10 -9.10 -15.24
N THR A 147 -24.77 -8.01 -14.91
CA THR A 147 -25.09 -7.73 -13.51
C THR A 147 -26.10 -8.75 -13.00
N VAL A 148 -25.77 -9.35 -11.86
CA VAL A 148 -26.61 -10.32 -11.16
C VAL A 148 -27.34 -9.64 -10.00
N SER A 149 -26.66 -8.79 -9.23
CA SER A 149 -27.24 -8.18 -8.03
C SER A 149 -26.50 -6.92 -7.58
N ASN A 150 -27.02 -6.25 -6.55
CA ASN A 150 -26.33 -5.22 -5.80
C ASN A 150 -26.57 -5.38 -4.30
N PHE A 151 -25.76 -4.71 -3.49
CA PHE A 151 -25.94 -4.62 -2.04
C PHE A 151 -25.33 -3.33 -1.49
N THR A 152 -25.79 -2.90 -0.31
CA THR A 152 -25.34 -1.68 0.38
C THR A 152 -24.89 -2.04 1.80
N ALA A 153 -23.60 -2.38 1.96
CA ALA A 153 -23.03 -2.71 3.26
C ALA A 153 -22.96 -1.46 4.17
N ALA A 154 -23.19 -1.64 5.47
CA ALA A 154 -23.22 -0.56 6.46
C ALA A 154 -24.08 0.66 6.02
N TYR A 155 -25.17 0.41 5.30
CA TYR A 155 -26.09 1.45 4.87
C TYR A 155 -26.90 1.96 6.05
N GLN A 156 -27.02 3.29 6.17
CA GLN A 156 -27.82 3.92 7.21
C GLN A 156 -29.14 4.42 6.61
N GLU A 157 -30.21 3.70 6.92
CA GLU A 157 -31.58 4.14 6.60
C GLU A 157 -31.89 5.47 7.26
N CYS A 158 -32.63 6.32 6.55
CA CYS A 158 -33.12 7.57 7.11
C CYS A 158 -34.26 7.28 8.09
N THR A 159 -33.93 7.27 9.38
CA THR A 159 -34.91 7.19 10.46
C THR A 159 -35.14 8.58 11.02
N LYS A 160 -36.29 9.19 10.67
CA LYS A 160 -36.70 10.48 11.24
C LYS A 160 -36.84 10.32 12.76
N ARG A 161 -35.92 10.89 13.54
CA ARG A 161 -35.96 10.74 15.00
C ARG A 161 -37.04 11.65 15.56
N GLU A 162 -37.91 11.07 16.37
CA GLU A 162 -38.90 11.83 17.13
C GLU A 162 -38.19 12.71 18.15
N VAL A 163 -38.68 13.93 18.34
CA VAL A 163 -38.15 14.87 19.35
C VAL A 163 -39.27 15.20 20.32
N ASN A 164 -38.98 15.14 21.62
CA ASN A 164 -39.89 15.60 22.66
C ASN A 164 -39.35 16.90 23.24
N LEU A 165 -39.99 18.02 22.88
CA LEU A 165 -39.57 19.36 23.27
C LEU A 165 -40.53 19.96 24.29
N VAL A 166 -39.99 20.44 25.42
CA VAL A 166 -40.77 21.12 26.46
C VAL A 166 -40.45 22.61 26.46
N PHE A 167 -41.48 23.46 26.38
CA PHE A 167 -41.35 24.88 26.71
C PHE A 167 -41.56 25.07 28.22
N LEU A 168 -40.52 25.52 28.91
CA LEU A 168 -40.57 25.89 30.31
C LEU A 168 -40.54 27.42 30.40
N PHE A 169 -41.70 28.03 30.65
CA PHE A 169 -41.85 29.48 30.55
C PHE A 169 -42.26 30.09 31.89
N ASP A 170 -41.65 31.23 32.19
CA ASP A 170 -41.81 31.96 33.44
C ASP A 170 -43.22 32.52 33.58
N GLY A 171 -43.71 32.58 34.81
CA GLY A 171 -44.97 33.13 35.25
C GLY A 171 -44.80 33.98 36.51
N SER A 172 -43.62 34.53 36.76
CA SER A 172 -43.26 35.32 37.94
C SER A 172 -44.05 36.63 38.04
N SER A 173 -44.01 37.27 39.22
CA SER A 173 -44.65 38.56 39.46
C SER A 173 -43.93 39.74 38.78
N SER A 174 -42.71 39.54 38.29
CA SER A 174 -41.93 40.58 37.61
C SER A 174 -42.46 40.89 36.20
N MET A 175 -43.13 39.91 35.59
CA MET A 175 -43.74 40.03 34.27
C MET A 175 -45.12 40.71 34.31
N LYS A 176 -45.43 41.53 33.30
CA LYS A 176 -46.76 42.13 33.10
C LYS A 176 -47.69 41.17 32.34
N ALA A 177 -49.00 41.39 32.46
CA ALA A 177 -50.00 40.54 31.81
C ALA A 177 -49.82 40.43 30.28
N HIS A 178 -49.47 41.55 29.61
CA HIS A 178 -49.24 41.55 28.17
C HIS A 178 -47.97 40.79 27.77
N GLU A 179 -46.91 40.83 28.59
CA GLU A 179 -45.65 40.10 28.38
C GLU A 179 -45.90 38.58 28.50
N PHE A 180 -46.71 38.17 29.47
CA PHE A 180 -47.16 36.78 29.62
C PHE A 180 -47.95 36.29 28.40
N ASP A 181 -48.86 37.12 27.88
CA ASP A 181 -49.60 36.79 26.65
C ASP A 181 -48.70 36.72 25.42
N MET A 182 -47.65 37.54 25.34
CA MET A 182 -46.65 37.46 24.27
C MET A 182 -45.84 36.16 24.34
N ASN A 183 -45.50 35.69 25.54
CA ASN A 183 -44.81 34.42 25.74
C ASN A 183 -45.67 33.23 25.24
N LYS A 184 -46.95 33.19 25.64
CA LYS A 184 -47.91 32.19 25.13
C LYS A 184 -48.04 32.24 23.60
N LYS A 185 -48.11 33.43 23.02
CA LYS A 185 -48.23 33.61 21.57
C LYS A 185 -46.97 33.12 20.83
N PHE A 186 -45.78 33.38 21.38
CA PHE A 186 -44.53 32.90 20.83
C PHE A 186 -44.48 31.36 20.78
N ILE A 187 -44.82 30.69 21.89
CA ILE A 187 -44.87 29.22 21.95
C ILE A 187 -45.85 28.68 20.90
N LYS A 188 -47.05 29.26 20.80
CA LYS A 188 -48.04 28.92 19.78
C LYS A 188 -47.51 29.08 18.36
N ASP A 189 -46.83 30.19 18.08
CA ASP A 189 -46.29 30.48 16.74
C ASP A 189 -45.17 29.48 16.37
N VAL A 190 -44.33 29.05 17.32
CA VAL A 190 -43.33 27.98 17.11
C VAL A 190 -44.02 26.65 16.81
N MET A 191 -45.01 26.25 17.62
CA MET A 191 -45.75 24.99 17.43
C MET A 191 -46.41 24.93 16.04
N LYS A 192 -47.06 26.02 15.61
CA LYS A 192 -47.71 26.09 14.28
C LYS A 192 -46.71 25.99 13.14
N LYS A 193 -45.55 26.62 13.28
CA LYS A 193 -44.54 26.65 12.22
C LYS A 193 -43.79 25.31 12.09
N LEU A 194 -43.83 24.48 13.13
CA LEU A 194 -43.16 23.17 13.18
C LEU A 194 -44.16 21.99 13.21
N SER A 195 -45.41 22.20 12.81
CA SER A 195 -46.46 21.16 12.82
C SER A 195 -46.13 19.93 11.98
N ASP A 196 -45.37 20.12 10.89
CA ASP A 196 -45.05 19.07 9.91
C ASP A 196 -43.74 18.32 10.24
N SER A 197 -43.16 18.58 11.41
CA SER A 197 -41.92 17.94 11.88
C SER A 197 -42.18 16.71 12.76
N SER A 198 -41.14 15.93 13.07
CA SER A 198 -41.21 14.81 14.03
C SER A 198 -41.19 15.26 15.50
N ILE A 199 -41.50 16.54 15.78
CA ILE A 199 -41.44 17.13 17.12
C ILE A 199 -42.81 17.04 17.80
N LYS A 200 -42.84 16.49 19.01
CA LYS A 200 -43.95 16.61 19.95
C LYS A 200 -43.64 17.66 21.00
N PHE A 201 -44.60 18.54 21.26
CA PHE A 201 -44.44 19.64 22.20
C PHE A 201 -45.16 19.38 23.53
N ALA A 202 -44.61 19.91 24.61
CA ALA A 202 -45.30 20.12 25.88
C ALA A 202 -44.98 21.53 26.39
N ALA A 203 -45.81 22.08 27.29
CA ALA A 203 -45.53 23.37 27.91
C ALA A 203 -45.81 23.36 29.41
N VAL A 204 -44.91 23.98 30.17
CA VAL A 204 -44.94 24.10 31.61
C VAL A 204 -44.76 25.56 32.00
N GLN A 205 -45.69 26.10 32.79
CA GLN A 205 -45.52 27.40 33.43
C GLN A 205 -44.87 27.19 34.79
N PHE A 206 -43.90 28.03 35.16
CA PHE A 206 -43.29 28.00 36.49
C PHE A 206 -43.26 29.37 37.17
N SER A 207 -43.33 29.35 38.50
CA SER A 207 -43.07 30.49 39.38
C SER A 207 -42.63 29.96 40.77
N GLY A 208 -43.33 30.31 41.86
CA GLY A 208 -43.23 29.62 43.15
C GLY A 208 -43.86 28.21 43.15
N GLN A 209 -44.70 27.93 42.15
CA GLN A 209 -45.27 26.62 41.83
C GLN A 209 -44.99 26.26 40.37
N VAL A 210 -45.11 24.97 40.02
CA VAL A 210 -44.90 24.47 38.66
C VAL A 210 -46.20 23.81 38.18
N ARG A 211 -46.63 24.10 36.96
CA ARG A 211 -47.87 23.55 36.38
C ARG A 211 -47.65 23.16 34.93
N THR A 212 -47.93 21.90 34.60
CA THR A 212 -48.09 21.45 33.22
C THR A 212 -49.32 22.11 32.62
N VAL A 213 -49.11 22.88 31.55
CA VAL A 213 -50.17 23.54 30.78
C VAL A 213 -50.79 22.54 29.80
N PHE A 214 -49.93 21.81 29.11
CA PHE A 214 -50.29 20.66 28.27
C PHE A 214 -49.09 19.70 28.18
N ASP A 215 -49.36 18.40 28.12
CA ASP A 215 -48.35 17.35 27.90
C ASP A 215 -48.29 16.92 26.42
N PHE A 216 -47.46 15.92 26.10
CA PHE A 216 -47.30 15.46 24.71
C PHE A 216 -48.57 14.79 24.17
N ASN A 217 -49.36 14.13 25.02
CA ASN A 217 -50.67 13.59 24.62
C ASN A 217 -51.62 14.72 24.18
N ASN A 218 -51.64 15.82 24.92
CA ASN A 218 -52.45 17.00 24.58
C ASN A 218 -52.00 17.73 23.33
N TYR A 219 -50.72 17.63 22.97
CA TYR A 219 -50.25 18.09 21.67
C TYR A 219 -50.78 17.18 20.56
N GLN A 220 -50.70 15.85 20.73
CA GLN A 220 -51.17 14.88 19.74
C GLN A 220 -52.69 14.92 19.53
N ASP A 221 -53.48 15.15 20.59
CA ASP A 221 -54.95 15.23 20.51
C ASP A 221 -55.47 16.60 20.01
N GLY A 222 -54.56 17.57 19.80
CA GLY A 222 -54.87 18.91 19.29
C GLY A 222 -55.37 19.90 20.34
N SER A 223 -55.48 19.53 21.63
CA SER A 223 -55.96 20.41 22.71
C SER A 223 -54.91 21.40 23.25
N ALA A 224 -53.65 21.25 22.86
CA ALA A 224 -52.53 22.04 23.39
C ALA A 224 -52.68 23.56 23.17
N GLU A 225 -53.06 24.02 21.97
CA GLU A 225 -53.19 25.46 21.68
C GLU A 225 -54.26 26.12 22.56
N GLU A 226 -55.40 25.45 22.74
CA GLU A 226 -56.50 25.94 23.57
C GLU A 226 -56.08 26.04 25.04
N LYS A 227 -55.43 24.98 25.57
CA LYS A 227 -54.92 24.94 26.95
C LYS A 227 -53.89 26.04 27.19
N LEU A 228 -52.96 26.22 26.25
CA LEU A 228 -51.95 27.27 26.31
C LEU A 228 -52.60 28.66 26.40
N MET A 229 -53.54 28.99 25.51
CA MET A 229 -54.13 30.32 25.47
C MET A 229 -55.00 30.63 26.71
N LYS A 230 -55.63 29.62 27.31
CA LYS A 230 -56.43 29.73 28.55
C LYS A 230 -55.60 29.78 29.83
N GLU A 231 -54.30 29.55 29.74
CA GLU A 231 -53.43 29.46 30.90
C GLU A 231 -53.36 30.78 31.68
N LYS A 232 -53.43 30.67 33.01
CA LYS A 232 -53.47 31.82 33.93
C LYS A 232 -52.08 32.13 34.48
N HIS A 233 -51.72 33.42 34.48
CA HIS A 233 -50.45 33.92 35.03
C HIS A 233 -50.37 33.71 36.54
N MET A 234 -49.28 33.07 37.03
CA MET A 234 -49.12 32.70 38.44
C MET A 234 -48.71 33.85 39.37
N LYS A 235 -47.90 34.80 38.91
CA LYS A 235 -47.45 36.00 39.64
C LYS A 235 -46.77 35.73 40.98
N SER A 236 -45.77 34.85 41.01
CA SER A 236 -45.00 34.52 42.22
C SER A 236 -43.47 34.62 41.98
N LEU A 237 -42.64 33.92 42.76
CA LEU A 237 -41.18 33.85 42.63
C LEU A 237 -40.74 33.06 41.38
N THR A 238 -39.43 32.89 41.14
CA THR A 238 -38.88 32.25 39.93
C THR A 238 -38.08 30.98 40.27
N TYR A 239 -38.75 29.90 40.73
CA TYR A 239 -38.09 28.64 41.10
C TYR A 239 -37.73 27.78 39.87
N THR A 240 -36.59 28.09 39.26
CA THR A 240 -36.17 27.57 37.95
C THR A 240 -35.63 26.14 38.06
N TYR A 241 -34.75 25.86 39.02
CA TYR A 241 -34.16 24.52 39.17
C TYR A 241 -35.22 23.48 39.57
N LYS A 242 -36.13 23.85 40.47
CA LYS A 242 -37.31 23.04 40.81
C LYS A 242 -38.16 22.73 39.58
N ALA A 243 -38.34 23.70 38.68
CA ALA A 243 -39.14 23.52 37.48
C ALA A 243 -38.45 22.63 36.43
N ILE A 244 -37.14 22.74 36.25
CA ILE A 244 -36.36 21.83 35.40
C ILE A 244 -36.48 20.38 35.93
N ASN A 245 -36.36 20.18 37.25
CA ASN A 245 -36.49 18.86 37.87
C ASN A 245 -37.89 18.26 37.68
N TYR A 246 -38.92 19.10 37.74
CA TYR A 246 -40.30 18.70 37.45
C TYR A 246 -40.47 18.28 35.99
N VAL A 247 -39.98 19.08 35.03
CA VAL A 247 -40.03 18.72 33.60
C VAL A 247 -39.35 17.38 33.33
N LEU A 248 -38.20 17.14 33.97
CA LEU A 248 -37.47 15.89 33.84
C LEU A 248 -38.30 14.69 34.31
N LYS A 249 -38.86 14.77 35.52
CA LYS A 249 -39.55 13.65 36.18
C LYS A 249 -40.97 13.41 35.65
N ASP A 250 -41.71 14.48 35.38
CA ASP A 250 -43.15 14.41 35.11
C ASP A 250 -43.50 14.50 33.62
N LEU A 251 -42.55 14.89 32.75
CA LEU A 251 -42.75 14.93 31.30
C LEU A 251 -41.70 14.10 30.56
N LEU A 252 -40.45 14.57 30.50
CA LEU A 252 -39.43 14.00 29.61
C LEU A 252 -39.07 12.54 29.93
N ASN A 253 -39.19 12.10 31.18
CA ASN A 253 -38.94 10.71 31.59
C ASN A 253 -40.21 9.93 31.92
N ARG A 254 -41.39 10.45 31.54
CA ARG A 254 -42.68 9.88 31.93
C ARG A 254 -43.50 9.50 30.71
N VAL A 255 -43.55 8.21 30.39
CA VAL A 255 -44.31 7.68 29.25
C VAL A 255 -45.80 8.03 29.32
N SER A 256 -46.39 8.10 30.53
CA SER A 256 -47.80 8.49 30.69
C SER A 256 -48.10 9.93 30.27
N SER A 257 -47.09 10.79 30.09
CA SER A 257 -47.25 12.14 29.54
C SER A 257 -47.27 12.19 28.00
N GLY A 258 -47.07 11.04 27.35
CA GLY A 258 -46.95 10.92 25.89
C GLY A 258 -45.51 11.04 25.38
N ALA A 259 -44.52 11.10 26.29
CA ALA A 259 -43.11 11.10 25.94
C ALA A 259 -42.67 9.72 25.40
N ASP A 260 -41.96 9.72 24.27
CA ASP A 260 -41.30 8.55 23.71
C ASP A 260 -39.94 8.34 24.41
N PRO A 261 -39.71 7.19 25.07
CA PRO A 261 -38.44 6.87 25.71
C PRO A 261 -37.21 6.99 24.80
N ASN A 262 -37.39 6.77 23.49
CA ASN A 262 -36.33 6.76 22.48
C ASN A 262 -36.17 8.10 21.74
N ALA A 263 -37.05 9.07 21.99
CA ALA A 263 -36.97 10.38 21.36
C ALA A 263 -35.81 11.22 21.90
N GLN A 264 -35.27 12.11 21.06
CA GLN A 264 -34.36 13.15 21.54
C GLN A 264 -35.14 14.13 22.41
N LYS A 265 -34.62 14.41 23.61
CA LYS A 265 -35.25 15.27 24.60
C LYS A 265 -34.68 16.69 24.52
N ALA A 266 -35.56 17.68 24.56
CA ALA A 266 -35.17 19.08 24.52
C ALA A 266 -36.03 19.96 25.45
N LEU A 267 -35.42 21.04 25.94
CA LEU A 267 -36.02 22.01 26.86
C LEU A 267 -35.71 23.43 26.39
N VAL A 268 -36.73 24.27 26.26
CA VAL A 268 -36.60 25.70 25.98
C VAL A 268 -37.07 26.47 27.20
N ILE A 269 -36.16 27.14 27.88
CA ILE A 269 -36.41 27.92 29.10
C ILE A 269 -36.61 29.38 28.69
N ILE A 270 -37.72 30.00 29.08
CA ILE A 270 -38.05 31.40 28.77
C ILE A 270 -38.30 32.13 30.09
N THR A 271 -37.44 33.09 30.47
CA THR A 271 -37.54 33.77 31.76
C THR A 271 -37.02 35.20 31.71
N ASP A 272 -37.60 36.06 32.56
CA ASP A 272 -37.21 37.47 32.73
C ASP A 272 -36.54 37.76 34.09
N GLY A 273 -36.27 36.71 34.88
CA GLY A 273 -35.65 36.85 36.19
C GLY A 273 -34.62 35.75 36.46
N ASP A 274 -33.69 36.05 37.37
CA ASP A 274 -32.72 35.07 37.83
C ASP A 274 -33.40 34.00 38.70
N PRO A 275 -32.88 32.76 38.72
CA PRO A 275 -33.39 31.71 39.60
C PRO A 275 -33.45 32.18 41.05
N SER A 276 -34.63 32.06 41.68
CA SER A 276 -34.83 32.35 43.11
C SER A 276 -34.55 31.14 44.02
N ASP A 277 -34.12 30.04 43.42
CA ASP A 277 -33.72 28.77 44.05
C ASP A 277 -32.30 28.37 43.61
N ASN A 278 -31.70 27.41 44.33
CA ASN A 278 -30.38 26.86 44.02
C ASN A 278 -30.50 25.47 43.37
N ASP A 279 -29.45 25.03 42.67
CA ASP A 279 -29.36 23.67 42.12
C ASP A 279 -28.97 22.62 43.18
N ASP A 280 -29.74 22.53 44.26
CA ASP A 280 -29.43 21.63 45.38
C ASP A 280 -29.47 20.13 44.98
N ASP A 281 -30.15 19.81 43.87
CA ASP A 281 -30.37 18.46 43.35
C ASP A 281 -29.41 18.04 42.21
N ASN A 282 -28.47 18.91 41.82
CA ASN A 282 -27.62 18.76 40.62
C ASN A 282 -28.45 18.44 39.35
N VAL A 283 -29.56 19.13 39.15
CA VAL A 283 -30.51 18.88 38.07
C VAL A 283 -29.89 19.13 36.71
N LEU A 284 -29.02 20.14 36.58
CA LEU A 284 -28.35 20.43 35.31
C LEU A 284 -27.44 19.28 34.88
N LYS A 285 -26.69 18.71 35.84
CA LYS A 285 -25.86 17.54 35.61
C LYS A 285 -26.68 16.32 35.18
N LYS A 286 -27.83 16.08 35.81
CA LYS A 286 -28.76 15.01 35.40
C LYS A 286 -29.29 15.21 33.98
N CYS A 287 -29.56 16.46 33.58
CA CYS A 287 -29.95 16.77 32.21
C CYS A 287 -28.82 16.49 31.21
N ASP A 288 -27.57 16.81 31.57
CA ASP A 288 -26.39 16.52 30.73
C ASP A 288 -26.14 15.01 30.59
N GLU A 289 -26.21 14.25 31.70
CA GLU A 289 -26.08 12.79 31.69
C GLU A 289 -27.16 12.09 30.85
N GLN A 290 -28.32 12.73 30.66
CA GLN A 290 -29.43 12.24 29.84
C GLN A 290 -29.46 12.86 28.44
N ASN A 291 -28.42 13.59 28.03
CA ASN A 291 -28.32 14.25 26.72
C ASN A 291 -29.51 15.17 26.38
N ILE A 292 -30.06 15.85 27.39
CA ILE A 292 -31.19 16.78 27.19
C ILE A 292 -30.64 18.13 26.72
N LEU A 293 -31.01 18.52 25.50
CA LEU A 293 -30.63 19.80 24.91
C LEU A 293 -31.44 20.94 25.54
N ARG A 294 -30.75 21.92 26.12
CA ARG A 294 -31.38 23.05 26.81
C ARG A 294 -31.03 24.37 26.12
N TYR A 295 -32.06 25.10 25.72
CA TYR A 295 -31.96 26.47 25.20
C TYR A 295 -32.54 27.43 26.21
N VAL A 296 -31.92 28.59 26.37
CA VAL A 296 -32.34 29.61 27.34
C VAL A 296 -32.66 30.90 26.60
N ILE A 297 -33.78 31.53 26.94
CA ILE A 297 -34.20 32.82 26.42
C ILE A 297 -34.38 33.75 27.63
N GLY A 298 -33.36 34.58 27.87
CA GLY A 298 -33.38 35.62 28.89
C GLY A 298 -34.02 36.90 28.34
N VAL A 299 -34.99 37.45 29.07
CA VAL A 299 -35.73 38.65 28.68
C VAL A 299 -35.49 39.78 29.68
N GLY A 300 -35.24 40.99 29.22
CA GLY A 300 -35.12 42.15 30.12
C GLY A 300 -33.78 42.19 30.87
N ASN A 301 -33.77 42.62 32.12
CA ASN A 301 -32.53 42.81 32.88
C ASN A 301 -32.26 41.60 33.78
N VAL A 302 -31.40 40.69 33.31
CA VAL A 302 -31.10 39.41 33.95
C VAL A 302 -29.58 39.17 34.02
N ASP A 303 -29.11 38.38 34.99
CA ASP A 303 -27.71 37.97 35.07
C ASP A 303 -27.38 36.96 33.96
N LEU A 304 -26.72 37.48 32.92
CA LEU A 304 -26.27 36.69 31.78
C LEU A 304 -25.36 35.53 32.20
N THR A 305 -24.58 35.68 33.27
CA THR A 305 -23.65 34.63 33.72
C THR A 305 -24.42 33.45 34.29
N GLY A 306 -25.34 33.71 35.23
CA GLY A 306 -26.20 32.68 35.83
C GLY A 306 -27.12 32.00 34.81
N LEU A 307 -27.80 32.76 33.95
CA LEU A 307 -28.70 32.20 32.93
C LEU A 307 -27.99 31.34 31.90
N THR A 308 -26.79 31.74 31.48
CA THR A 308 -26.00 30.96 30.52
C THR A 308 -25.65 29.58 31.09
N GLN A 309 -25.56 29.42 32.42
CA GLN A 309 -25.29 28.12 33.02
C GLN A 309 -26.41 27.09 32.82
N LEU A 310 -27.66 27.53 32.66
CA LEU A 310 -28.82 26.65 32.45
C LEU A 310 -28.83 25.97 31.06
N ALA A 311 -28.17 26.58 30.07
CA ALA A 311 -28.10 26.07 28.70
C ALA A 311 -27.12 24.88 28.57
N SER A 312 -27.31 24.08 27.53
CA SER A 312 -26.34 23.04 27.12
C SER A 312 -25.15 23.66 26.37
N GLU A 313 -24.02 22.95 26.32
CA GLU A 313 -22.85 23.39 25.54
C GLU A 313 -23.13 23.43 24.02
N PRO A 314 -22.51 24.35 23.24
CA PRO A 314 -21.78 25.53 23.71
C PRO A 314 -22.76 26.58 24.27
N LYS A 315 -22.59 26.92 25.56
CA LYS A 315 -23.62 27.68 26.31
C LYS A 315 -23.96 29.03 25.68
N GLN A 316 -22.97 29.76 25.20
CA GLN A 316 -23.15 31.08 24.59
C GLN A 316 -24.00 31.04 23.32
N ASN A 317 -23.94 29.94 22.56
CA ASN A 317 -24.78 29.79 21.38
C ASN A 317 -26.20 29.41 21.77
N ASN A 318 -26.39 28.65 22.85
CA ASN A 318 -27.68 28.11 23.27
C ASN A 318 -28.46 29.03 24.22
N THR A 319 -27.86 30.16 24.60
CA THR A 319 -28.51 31.24 25.33
C THR A 319 -28.80 32.43 24.41
N PHE A 320 -30.05 32.86 24.41
CA PHE A 320 -30.54 34.02 23.66
C PHE A 320 -30.95 35.11 24.63
N TYR A 321 -30.57 36.35 24.31
CA TYR A 321 -30.92 37.50 25.11
C TYR A 321 -31.75 38.48 24.29
N ILE A 322 -32.90 38.90 24.83
CA ILE A 322 -33.77 39.91 24.23
C ILE A 322 -34.08 41.00 25.25
N LYS A 323 -34.14 42.24 24.77
CA LYS A 323 -34.37 43.41 25.64
C LYS A 323 -35.76 43.40 26.27
N ASP A 324 -36.76 42.93 25.53
CA ASP A 324 -38.15 42.81 25.97
C ASP A 324 -38.87 41.74 25.13
N TYR A 325 -40.07 41.35 25.56
CA TYR A 325 -40.85 40.28 24.93
C TYR A 325 -41.24 40.56 23.47
N SER A 326 -41.15 41.80 22.96
CA SER A 326 -41.37 42.08 21.54
C SER A 326 -40.24 41.53 20.65
N GLY A 327 -39.05 41.33 21.22
CA GLY A 327 -37.91 40.69 20.57
C GLY A 327 -38.12 39.21 20.26
N LEU A 328 -39.06 38.52 20.91
CA LEU A 328 -39.38 37.10 20.64
C LEU A 328 -39.75 36.87 19.17
N LYS A 329 -40.39 37.83 18.52
CA LYS A 329 -40.75 37.74 17.09
C LYS A 329 -39.51 37.67 16.19
N GLY A 330 -38.45 38.41 16.52
CA GLY A 330 -37.17 38.37 15.80
C GLY A 330 -36.35 37.11 16.13
N LEU A 331 -36.61 36.47 17.27
CA LEU A 331 -35.96 35.24 17.68
C LEU A 331 -36.59 33.99 17.06
N LEU A 332 -37.84 34.09 16.59
CA LEU A 332 -38.61 32.98 16.05
C LEU A 332 -37.86 32.22 14.96
N ASP A 333 -37.29 32.91 13.97
CA ASP A 333 -36.58 32.26 12.86
C ASP A 333 -35.26 31.61 13.30
N ASN A 334 -34.55 32.20 14.26
CA ASN A 334 -33.28 31.66 14.78
C ASN A 334 -33.50 30.46 15.69
N LEU A 335 -34.45 30.55 16.63
CA LEU A 335 -34.79 29.46 17.52
C LEU A 335 -35.44 28.30 16.74
N GLN A 336 -36.28 28.60 15.75
CA GLN A 336 -36.83 27.56 14.88
C GLN A 336 -35.72 26.82 14.13
N LYS A 337 -34.74 27.51 13.54
CA LYS A 337 -33.59 26.87 12.91
C LYS A 337 -32.86 25.95 13.90
N LYS A 338 -32.66 26.39 15.14
CA LYS A 338 -32.08 25.58 16.22
C LYS A 338 -32.93 24.36 16.61
N ILE A 339 -34.25 24.51 16.66
CA ILE A 339 -35.18 23.44 17.02
C ILE A 339 -35.34 22.43 15.88
N TYR A 340 -35.42 22.89 14.63
CA TYR A 340 -35.38 22.05 13.42
C TYR A 340 -34.04 21.31 13.31
N ASN A 341 -32.97 21.96 13.77
CA ASN A 341 -31.67 21.33 13.95
C ASN A 341 -31.70 20.22 15.03
N ILE A 342 -32.65 20.17 15.97
CA ILE A 342 -32.73 19.03 16.90
C ILE A 342 -33.17 17.75 16.16
N THR A 343 -34.09 17.90 15.20
CA THR A 343 -34.50 16.84 14.27
C THR A 343 -33.42 16.55 13.23
N GLY A 344 -32.50 17.51 12.97
CA GLY A 344 -31.66 17.52 11.76
C GLY A 344 -30.20 18.01 11.83
N SER A 345 -29.54 18.21 12.98
CA SER A 345 -28.29 19.00 13.04
C SER A 345 -27.03 18.26 13.44
N LYS A 346 -26.07 18.27 12.51
CA LYS A 346 -24.89 19.16 12.43
C LYS A 346 -24.19 19.69 13.71
N ASP A 347 -24.83 19.80 14.87
CA ASP A 347 -24.20 20.19 16.15
C ASP A 347 -23.97 18.99 17.09
N ALA A 348 -23.92 17.79 16.52
CA ALA A 348 -23.45 16.59 17.19
C ALA A 348 -21.91 16.60 17.39
N GLN A 349 -21.35 17.64 18.00
CA GLN A 349 -19.96 17.63 18.49
C GLN A 349 -19.72 16.63 19.65
N GLY A 350 -20.69 15.74 19.91
CA GLY A 350 -20.58 14.68 20.90
C GLY A 350 -21.51 13.49 20.65
N ARG A 351 -21.97 13.23 19.40
CA ARG A 351 -22.60 11.94 19.08
C ARG A 351 -21.70 11.15 18.15
N ASP A 352 -21.38 9.92 18.54
CA ASP A 352 -20.62 9.00 17.70
C ASP A 352 -21.43 8.68 16.44
N ARG A 353 -20.97 9.15 15.26
CA ARG A 353 -21.57 8.78 13.98
C ARG A 353 -21.25 7.32 13.72
N GLN A 354 -22.28 6.49 13.58
CA GLN A 354 -22.08 5.05 13.46
C GLN A 354 -21.89 4.67 12.00
N ARG A 355 -22.85 5.01 11.14
CA ARG A 355 -22.91 4.53 9.73
C ARG A 355 -23.38 5.58 8.74
N GLU A 356 -23.76 6.76 9.20
CA GLU A 356 -24.28 7.86 8.39
C GLU A 356 -23.31 8.28 7.27
N LEU A 357 -22.01 8.10 7.49
CA LEU A 357 -20.94 8.45 6.55
C LEU A 357 -20.08 7.23 6.19
N SER A 358 -20.63 6.02 6.19
CA SER A 358 -19.85 4.77 6.15
C SER A 358 -18.93 4.65 4.94
N GLN A 359 -19.35 5.14 3.76
CA GLN A 359 -18.59 5.05 2.51
C GLN A 359 -18.11 3.62 2.19
N SER A 360 -18.97 2.62 2.42
CA SER A 360 -18.67 1.21 2.14
C SER A 360 -18.33 0.95 0.68
N GLY A 361 -17.41 0.02 0.45
CA GLY A 361 -16.89 -0.27 -0.89
C GLY A 361 -15.72 0.65 -1.27
N PHE A 362 -15.05 1.26 -0.28
CA PHE A 362 -13.82 2.00 -0.51
C PHE A 362 -12.69 1.06 -1.00
N SER A 363 -12.63 -0.12 -0.41
CA SER A 363 -11.86 -1.28 -0.88
C SER A 363 -12.77 -2.50 -0.99
N VAL A 364 -12.37 -3.48 -1.79
CA VAL A 364 -13.12 -4.74 -1.92
C VAL A 364 -12.18 -5.90 -2.25
N VAL A 365 -12.42 -7.06 -1.66
CA VAL A 365 -11.71 -8.32 -1.95
C VAL A 365 -12.66 -9.52 -1.87
N TYR A 366 -12.37 -10.57 -2.62
CA TYR A 366 -13.10 -11.84 -2.52
C TYR A 366 -12.54 -12.74 -1.41
N GLN A 367 -13.43 -13.41 -0.70
CA GLN A 367 -13.11 -14.55 0.15
C GLN A 367 -14.05 -15.71 -0.18
N GLN A 368 -13.56 -16.71 -0.91
CA GLN A 368 -14.39 -17.84 -1.35
C GLN A 368 -15.68 -17.33 -2.04
N ASP A 369 -16.85 -17.64 -1.48
CA ASP A 369 -18.17 -17.21 -1.98
C ASP A 369 -18.67 -15.89 -1.36
N SER A 370 -17.89 -15.26 -0.50
CA SER A 370 -18.20 -13.97 0.14
C SER A 370 -17.34 -12.83 -0.43
N VAL A 371 -17.79 -11.60 -0.20
CA VAL A 371 -17.07 -10.37 -0.55
C VAL A 371 -16.82 -9.58 0.71
N ILE A 372 -15.58 -9.15 0.92
CA ILE A 372 -15.23 -8.27 2.03
C ILE A 372 -15.10 -6.85 1.48
N VAL A 373 -15.82 -5.92 2.09
CA VAL A 373 -15.83 -4.50 1.70
C VAL A 373 -15.30 -3.60 2.81
N GLY A 374 -14.41 -2.68 2.47
CA GLY A 374 -13.90 -1.65 3.37
C GLY A 374 -14.85 -0.46 3.47
N SER A 375 -15.04 0.04 4.69
CA SER A 375 -15.99 1.10 5.04
C SER A 375 -15.30 2.11 5.95
N VAL A 376 -14.69 3.14 5.35
CA VAL A 376 -13.74 4.03 6.03
C VAL A 376 -14.38 5.02 7.00
N GLY A 377 -15.67 5.32 6.84
CA GLY A 377 -16.35 6.37 7.62
C GLY A 377 -17.26 5.87 8.73
N VAL A 378 -17.25 4.56 9.00
CA VAL A 378 -17.95 3.95 10.14
C VAL A 378 -17.30 4.38 11.46
N ASN A 379 -18.14 4.61 12.48
CA ASN A 379 -17.74 4.95 13.86
C ASN A 379 -16.79 6.16 13.91
N ASP A 380 -17.25 7.33 13.47
CA ASP A 380 -16.45 8.56 13.35
C ASP A 380 -15.10 8.31 12.64
N TRP A 381 -15.16 7.66 11.48
CA TRP A 381 -13.99 7.35 10.68
C TRP A 381 -12.93 6.49 11.37
N CYS A 382 -13.26 5.76 12.45
CA CYS A 382 -12.48 4.59 12.87
C CYS A 382 -12.30 3.64 11.68
N GLY A 383 -13.39 3.42 10.95
CA GLY A 383 -13.47 2.49 9.83
C GLY A 383 -13.81 1.06 10.28
N ALA A 384 -14.26 0.24 9.32
CA ALA A 384 -14.62 -1.15 9.52
C ALA A 384 -14.49 -1.93 8.19
N LEU A 385 -14.49 -3.26 8.28
CA LEU A 385 -14.75 -4.12 7.12
C LEU A 385 -16.08 -4.84 7.31
N TYR A 386 -16.72 -5.24 6.22
CA TYR A 386 -17.92 -6.07 6.25
C TYR A 386 -17.76 -7.27 5.32
N GLU A 387 -17.89 -8.48 5.87
CA GLU A 387 -18.02 -9.69 5.06
C GLU A 387 -19.48 -9.85 4.65
N VAL A 388 -19.72 -9.84 3.34
CA VAL A 388 -21.03 -9.90 2.71
C VAL A 388 -21.22 -11.23 2.00
N THR A 389 -22.34 -11.90 2.30
CA THR A 389 -22.77 -13.15 1.65
C THR A 389 -24.19 -13.01 1.10
N GLY A 390 -24.48 -13.74 0.03
CA GLY A 390 -25.76 -13.65 -0.67
C GLY A 390 -25.82 -12.47 -1.65
N SER A 391 -27.03 -12.16 -2.13
CA SER A 391 -27.25 -11.19 -3.21
C SER A 391 -28.61 -10.49 -3.06
N GLY A 392 -28.74 -9.27 -3.58
CA GLY A 392 -30.00 -8.51 -3.58
C GLY A 392 -30.51 -8.21 -2.17
N SER A 393 -31.83 -8.25 -1.94
CA SER A 393 -32.45 -7.91 -0.65
C SER A 393 -32.24 -8.91 0.49
N GLU A 394 -31.70 -10.10 0.19
CA GLU A 394 -31.47 -11.17 1.18
C GLU A 394 -29.99 -11.31 1.58
N PHE A 395 -29.15 -10.33 1.22
CA PHE A 395 -27.75 -10.35 1.61
C PHE A 395 -27.58 -10.29 3.14
N ARG A 396 -26.55 -10.97 3.63
CA ARG A 396 -26.12 -10.94 5.03
C ARG A 396 -24.77 -10.26 5.12
N GLN A 397 -24.55 -9.51 6.18
CA GLN A 397 -23.29 -8.84 6.45
C GLN A 397 -22.82 -9.14 7.88
N THR A 398 -21.53 -9.42 8.02
CA THR A 398 -20.85 -9.56 9.31
C THR A 398 -19.81 -8.45 9.42
N GLU A 399 -19.90 -7.67 10.49
CA GLU A 399 -18.98 -6.57 10.77
C GLU A 399 -17.64 -7.11 11.32
N ILE A 400 -16.54 -6.59 10.80
CA ILE A 400 -15.17 -6.93 11.18
C ILE A 400 -14.50 -5.64 11.62
N ILE A 401 -14.16 -5.58 12.90
CA ILE A 401 -13.59 -4.39 13.54
C ILE A 401 -12.40 -4.74 14.41
N ASP A 402 -11.49 -3.78 14.54
CA ASP A 402 -10.52 -3.74 15.62
C ASP A 402 -10.97 -2.67 16.65
N PRO A 403 -11.42 -3.08 17.84
CA PRO A 403 -11.84 -2.15 18.89
C PRO A 403 -10.75 -1.20 19.38
N ALA A 404 -9.48 -1.49 19.09
CA ALA A 404 -8.34 -0.65 19.47
C ALA A 404 -8.10 0.50 18.48
N VAL A 405 -8.75 0.51 17.31
CA VAL A 405 -8.58 1.56 16.30
C VAL A 405 -9.30 2.84 16.73
N ASN A 406 -8.53 3.91 16.87
CA ASN A 406 -9.03 5.23 17.24
C ASN A 406 -9.86 5.88 16.11
N LYS A 407 -10.62 6.92 16.46
CA LYS A 407 -11.36 7.75 15.48
C LYS A 407 -10.43 8.35 14.42
N ASP A 408 -11.01 8.70 13.27
CA ASP A 408 -10.29 9.32 12.15
C ASP A 408 -9.11 8.51 11.57
N SER A 409 -9.16 7.18 11.69
CA SER A 409 -8.08 6.26 11.27
C SER A 409 -8.21 5.72 9.84
N TYR A 410 -9.43 5.68 9.30
CA TYR A 410 -9.77 5.15 7.97
C TYR A 410 -9.45 3.66 7.79
N MET A 411 -9.72 2.82 8.79
CA MET A 411 -9.59 1.37 8.61
C MET A 411 -10.50 0.89 7.46
N GLY A 412 -9.96 0.06 6.57
CA GLY A 412 -10.64 -0.37 5.35
C GLY A 412 -10.36 0.52 4.15
N TYR A 413 -9.37 1.43 4.23
CA TYR A 413 -8.91 2.21 3.08
C TYR A 413 -8.32 1.31 1.99
N SER A 414 -7.55 0.30 2.40
CA SER A 414 -7.04 -0.75 1.52
C SER A 414 -7.20 -2.10 2.20
N THR A 415 -7.49 -3.14 1.42
CA THR A 415 -7.74 -4.47 1.95
C THR A 415 -7.16 -5.51 1.01
N VAL A 416 -6.49 -6.51 1.57
CA VAL A 416 -5.96 -7.68 0.83
C VAL A 416 -6.19 -8.94 1.64
N LEU A 417 -6.38 -10.06 0.93
CA LEU A 417 -6.56 -11.37 1.50
C LEU A 417 -5.39 -12.27 1.09
N GLY A 418 -4.80 -12.95 2.07
CA GLY A 418 -3.83 -14.02 1.88
C GLY A 418 -4.30 -15.33 2.51
N MET A 419 -3.51 -16.38 2.31
CA MET A 419 -3.73 -17.70 2.89
C MET A 419 -2.43 -18.17 3.53
N ARG A 420 -2.48 -18.81 4.70
CA ARG A 420 -1.30 -19.50 5.25
C ARG A 420 -1.76 -20.77 5.96
N ARG A 421 -1.29 -21.93 5.49
CA ARG A 421 -1.63 -23.26 6.03
C ARG A 421 -3.13 -23.48 6.20
N GLY A 422 -3.91 -22.99 5.23
CA GLY A 422 -5.36 -23.06 5.23
C GLY A 422 -6.08 -22.02 6.11
N VAL A 423 -5.37 -21.09 6.75
CA VAL A 423 -5.95 -19.96 7.48
C VAL A 423 -6.02 -18.72 6.59
N SER A 424 -7.20 -18.13 6.46
CA SER A 424 -7.37 -16.85 5.75
C SER A 424 -6.78 -15.70 6.58
N LEU A 425 -5.87 -14.95 5.97
CA LEU A 425 -5.22 -13.77 6.54
C LEU A 425 -5.80 -12.52 5.87
N LEU A 426 -6.56 -11.71 6.60
CA LEU A 426 -7.16 -10.48 6.08
C LEU A 426 -6.40 -9.27 6.63
N PHE A 427 -5.85 -8.45 5.75
CA PHE A 427 -5.13 -7.24 6.12
C PHE A 427 -5.96 -6.01 5.79
N SER A 428 -6.08 -5.10 6.76
CA SER A 428 -6.79 -3.82 6.61
C SER A 428 -5.86 -2.65 6.89
N GLY A 429 -5.74 -1.75 5.92
CA GLY A 429 -5.00 -0.50 6.06
C GLY A 429 -5.86 0.60 6.69
N ALA A 430 -5.28 1.32 7.65
CA ALA A 430 -5.83 2.48 8.32
C ALA A 430 -4.80 3.63 8.27
N PRO A 431 -4.58 4.26 7.10
CA PRO A 431 -3.43 5.13 6.84
C PRO A 431 -3.43 6.44 7.63
N ARG A 432 -4.55 6.80 8.30
CA ARG A 432 -4.66 7.97 9.16
C ARG A 432 -4.54 7.66 10.66
N ALA A 433 -4.48 6.38 11.04
CA ALA A 433 -4.38 5.98 12.43
C ALA A 433 -3.21 6.67 13.13
N GLU A 434 -3.51 7.37 14.23
CA GLU A 434 -2.56 8.19 14.99
C GLU A 434 -1.70 9.13 14.12
N HIS A 435 -2.24 9.53 12.97
CA HIS A 435 -1.56 10.30 11.92
C HIS A 435 -0.30 9.65 11.34
N ARG A 436 0.02 8.38 11.67
CA ARG A 436 1.18 7.64 11.14
C ARG A 436 0.77 6.53 10.17
N GLY A 437 -0.40 5.96 10.40
CA GLY A 437 -0.92 4.81 9.67
C GLY A 437 -0.75 3.50 10.46
N LEU A 438 -1.63 2.54 10.18
CA LEU A 438 -1.71 1.23 10.82
C LEU A 438 -2.12 0.19 9.78
N VAL A 439 -1.64 -1.04 9.92
CA VAL A 439 -2.20 -2.21 9.25
C VAL A 439 -2.61 -3.25 10.29
N THR A 440 -3.87 -3.67 10.25
CA THR A 440 -4.41 -4.70 11.14
C THR A 440 -4.50 -6.03 10.40
N LEU A 441 -3.99 -7.10 11.02
CA LEU A 441 -4.15 -8.49 10.58
C LEU A 441 -5.31 -9.13 11.33
N PHE A 442 -6.29 -9.62 10.58
CA PHE A 442 -7.37 -10.47 11.04
C PHE A 442 -7.16 -11.92 10.57
N THR A 443 -7.48 -12.88 11.43
CA THR A 443 -7.56 -14.29 11.04
C THR A 443 -8.98 -14.80 11.24
N LYS A 444 -9.40 -15.73 10.38
CA LYS A 444 -10.72 -16.35 10.46
C LYS A 444 -10.64 -17.67 11.21
N THR A 445 -11.33 -17.75 12.33
CA THR A 445 -11.55 -18.99 13.09
C THR A 445 -13.01 -19.38 12.95
N GLU A 446 -13.26 -20.57 12.38
CA GLU A 446 -14.60 -21.06 12.01
C GLU A 446 -15.35 -20.10 11.06
N SER A 447 -16.05 -19.11 11.62
CA SER A 447 -16.84 -18.10 10.90
C SER A 447 -16.65 -16.68 11.42
N THR A 448 -15.76 -16.48 12.39
CA THR A 448 -15.52 -15.18 13.03
C THR A 448 -14.13 -14.67 12.73
N TRP A 449 -14.04 -13.38 12.41
CA TRP A 449 -12.78 -12.68 12.24
C TRP A 449 -12.27 -12.14 13.58
N THR A 450 -11.00 -12.38 13.88
CA THR A 450 -10.37 -11.91 15.11
C THR A 450 -9.08 -11.16 14.82
N VAL A 451 -8.86 -10.06 15.54
CA VAL A 451 -7.61 -9.28 15.46
C VAL A 451 -6.47 -10.16 15.99
N THR A 452 -5.46 -10.35 15.15
CA THR A 452 -4.30 -11.18 15.48
C THR A 452 -3.08 -10.32 15.80
N SER A 453 -2.81 -9.30 14.99
CA SER A 453 -1.71 -8.36 15.24
C SER A 453 -1.92 -7.01 14.54
N ASN A 454 -1.21 -6.00 15.01
CA ASN A 454 -1.24 -4.62 14.49
C ASN A 454 0.18 -4.17 14.14
N ILE A 455 0.34 -3.54 12.97
CA ILE A 455 1.61 -3.04 12.44
C ILE A 455 1.54 -1.51 12.31
N ASN A 456 2.25 -0.81 13.19
CA ASN A 456 2.21 0.66 13.22
C ASN A 456 3.20 1.28 12.22
N GLY A 457 2.76 2.36 11.57
CA GLY A 457 3.61 3.21 10.74
C GLY A 457 4.62 4.00 11.56
N GLU A 458 5.79 4.26 10.96
CA GLU A 458 6.92 4.89 11.66
C GLU A 458 6.85 6.43 11.64
N GLN A 459 6.36 7.03 10.55
CA GLN A 459 6.43 8.47 10.30
C GLN A 459 5.04 9.11 10.23
N ILE A 460 4.89 10.28 10.84
CA ILE A 460 3.67 11.07 10.75
C ILE A 460 3.42 11.54 9.31
N GLY A 461 2.19 11.41 8.84
CA GLY A 461 1.76 11.81 7.52
C GLY A 461 2.22 10.89 6.39
N SER A 462 2.96 9.80 6.67
CA SER A 462 3.48 8.92 5.62
C SER A 462 2.39 8.11 4.91
N TYR A 463 1.19 8.08 5.50
CA TYR A 463 0.03 7.36 4.97
C TYR A 463 0.32 5.85 4.88
N PHE A 464 0.97 5.29 5.91
CA PHE A 464 1.37 3.88 5.95
C PHE A 464 0.15 2.96 5.95
N GLY A 465 0.12 1.98 5.05
CA GLY A 465 -1.05 1.12 4.85
C GLY A 465 -2.07 1.69 3.86
N ALA A 466 -1.64 2.57 2.94
CA ALA A 466 -2.52 3.11 1.90
C ALA A 466 -2.68 2.17 0.70
N SER A 467 -1.66 1.37 0.41
CA SER A 467 -1.69 0.31 -0.59
C SER A 467 -1.12 -0.97 0.03
N LEU A 468 -1.79 -2.09 -0.20
CA LEU A 468 -1.38 -3.39 0.32
C LEU A 468 -1.31 -4.40 -0.82
N SER A 469 -0.40 -5.36 -0.73
CA SER A 469 -0.37 -6.53 -1.59
C SER A 469 0.20 -7.72 -0.82
N VAL A 470 -0.24 -8.92 -1.18
CA VAL A 470 0.24 -10.18 -0.60
C VAL A 470 1.05 -10.91 -1.66
N LEU A 471 2.20 -11.43 -1.27
CA LEU A 471 3.13 -12.14 -2.13
C LEU A 471 3.33 -13.56 -1.60
N ASP A 472 2.84 -14.53 -2.37
CA ASP A 472 3.27 -15.93 -2.33
C ASP A 472 4.49 -16.02 -3.27
N VAL A 473 5.69 -16.08 -2.68
CA VAL A 473 6.92 -15.86 -3.45
C VAL A 473 7.33 -17.12 -4.21
N ASP A 474 6.97 -18.30 -3.73
CA ASP A 474 7.34 -19.57 -4.37
C ASP A 474 6.16 -20.34 -4.98
N SER A 475 5.00 -19.69 -5.03
CA SER A 475 3.77 -20.19 -5.65
C SER A 475 3.27 -21.51 -5.06
N ASP A 476 3.46 -21.70 -3.75
CA ASP A 476 3.02 -22.91 -3.03
C ASP A 476 1.55 -22.83 -2.56
N GLY A 477 0.90 -21.69 -2.77
CA GLY A 477 -0.48 -21.39 -2.34
C GLY A 477 -0.57 -20.71 -0.98
N ASP A 478 0.54 -20.58 -0.27
CA ASP A 478 0.66 -19.94 1.04
C ASP A 478 1.39 -18.59 0.91
N SER A 479 0.72 -17.53 1.31
CA SER A 479 1.24 -16.16 1.34
C SER A 479 2.44 -15.99 2.28
N ASP A 480 3.63 -15.70 1.73
CA ASP A 480 4.87 -15.55 2.48
C ASP A 480 5.12 -14.13 2.99
N PHE A 481 4.74 -13.12 2.21
CA PHE A 481 5.05 -11.72 2.50
C PHE A 481 3.84 -10.81 2.35
N LEU A 482 3.79 -9.78 3.20
CA LEU A 482 2.92 -8.63 3.09
C LEU A 482 3.75 -7.41 2.65
N LEU A 483 3.28 -6.76 1.60
CA LEU A 483 3.82 -5.54 1.03
C LEU A 483 2.95 -4.37 1.48
N VAL A 484 3.55 -3.37 2.14
CA VAL A 484 2.85 -2.21 2.70
C VAL A 484 3.43 -0.91 2.14
N GLY A 485 2.58 -0.14 1.45
CA GLY A 485 2.95 1.16 0.91
C GLY A 485 2.69 2.31 1.89
N ALA A 486 3.64 3.25 1.91
CA ALA A 486 3.55 4.53 2.58
C ALA A 486 3.90 5.65 1.56
N PRO A 487 2.99 5.96 0.62
CA PRO A 487 3.30 6.82 -0.53
C PRO A 487 3.62 8.27 -0.17
N LEU A 488 3.23 8.75 1.01
CA LEU A 488 3.53 10.09 1.50
C LEU A 488 4.72 10.12 2.46
N PHE A 489 5.44 8.99 2.61
CA PHE A 489 6.69 8.96 3.35
C PHE A 489 7.66 10.00 2.77
N TYR A 490 8.35 10.73 3.63
CA TYR A 490 9.30 11.77 3.24
C TYR A 490 10.63 11.62 3.98
N GLN A 491 11.71 11.70 3.23
CA GLN A 491 13.07 11.80 3.76
C GLN A 491 13.82 12.90 3.01
N SER A 492 14.60 13.70 3.74
CA SER A 492 15.32 14.85 3.16
C SER A 492 16.69 14.48 2.58
N GLN A 493 17.41 13.53 3.19
CA GLN A 493 18.76 13.12 2.76
C GLN A 493 18.98 11.60 2.93
N PRO A 494 19.28 10.86 1.83
CA PRO A 494 18.96 11.25 0.46
C PRO A 494 17.46 11.59 0.34
N ARG A 495 17.12 12.48 -0.59
CA ARG A 495 15.71 12.86 -0.78
C ARG A 495 14.93 11.64 -1.24
N ALA A 496 13.84 11.31 -0.55
CA ALA A 496 12.94 10.24 -0.95
C ALA A 496 11.49 10.61 -0.66
N GLU A 497 10.60 10.27 -1.59
CA GLU A 497 9.15 10.39 -1.44
C GLU A 497 8.47 9.06 -1.79
N GLY A 498 7.81 8.48 -0.80
CA GLY A 498 7.24 7.15 -0.84
C GLY A 498 8.18 6.08 -0.29
N ARG A 499 7.60 5.05 0.34
CA ARG A 499 8.34 3.91 0.87
C ARG A 499 7.49 2.64 0.78
N LEU A 500 8.12 1.56 0.32
CA LEU A 500 7.59 0.21 0.40
C LEU A 500 8.20 -0.49 1.61
N TYR A 501 7.37 -1.17 2.39
CA TYR A 501 7.79 -2.04 3.48
C TYR A 501 7.42 -3.48 3.16
N VAL A 502 8.29 -4.43 3.50
CA VAL A 502 8.05 -5.85 3.29
C VAL A 502 8.11 -6.57 4.63
N TYR A 503 7.08 -7.36 4.91
CA TYR A 503 6.94 -8.13 6.14
C TYR A 503 6.84 -9.60 5.80
N THR A 504 7.63 -10.45 6.46
CA THR A 504 7.41 -11.89 6.42
C THR A 504 6.19 -12.25 7.25
N LEU A 505 5.35 -13.13 6.71
CA LEU A 505 4.09 -13.56 7.28
C LEU A 505 4.24 -14.85 8.08
N SER A 506 3.53 -14.87 9.20
CA SER A 506 3.18 -16.07 9.95
C SER A 506 1.70 -15.99 10.32
N GLU A 507 1.11 -17.11 10.76
CA GLU A 507 -0.30 -17.15 11.19
C GLU A 507 -0.61 -16.18 12.34
N GLN A 508 0.40 -15.75 13.12
CA GLN A 508 0.21 -14.99 14.36
C GLN A 508 0.91 -13.63 14.37
N SER A 509 1.88 -13.40 13.47
CA SER A 509 2.72 -12.20 13.53
C SER A 509 3.29 -11.84 12.16
N CYS A 510 3.64 -10.56 12.02
CA CYS A 510 4.32 -10.02 10.85
C CYS A 510 5.66 -9.44 11.30
N GLN A 511 6.76 -9.85 10.67
CA GLN A 511 8.08 -9.33 10.98
C GLN A 511 8.60 -8.50 9.82
N LYS A 512 8.99 -7.24 10.07
CA LYS A 512 9.57 -6.37 9.04
C LYS A 512 10.91 -6.96 8.58
N THR A 513 11.04 -7.15 7.28
CA THR A 513 12.20 -7.75 6.65
C THR A 513 13.06 -6.69 5.96
N LEU A 514 12.43 -5.79 5.20
CA LEU A 514 13.12 -4.68 4.54
C LEU A 514 12.18 -3.50 4.28
N ASN A 515 12.78 -2.38 3.86
CA ASN A 515 12.07 -1.26 3.27
C ASN A 515 12.90 -0.63 2.14
N VAL A 516 12.22 -0.06 1.15
CA VAL A 516 12.85 0.52 -0.05
C VAL A 516 12.20 1.84 -0.41
N SER A 517 13.00 2.77 -0.91
CA SER A 517 12.58 4.07 -1.44
C SER A 517 13.45 4.43 -2.65
N GLU A 518 12.88 4.47 -3.85
CA GLU A 518 13.62 4.79 -5.10
C GLU A 518 13.34 6.21 -5.61
N SER A 519 12.11 6.68 -5.40
CA SER A 519 11.60 7.95 -5.91
C SER A 519 11.96 9.11 -5.00
N THR A 520 12.20 10.28 -5.60
CA THR A 520 12.47 11.52 -4.85
C THR A 520 11.26 12.44 -4.70
N THR A 521 10.24 12.32 -5.56
CA THR A 521 9.04 13.20 -5.60
C THR A 521 7.75 12.53 -6.09
N GLY A 522 7.75 11.21 -6.23
CA GLY A 522 6.81 10.48 -7.09
C GLY A 522 5.70 9.70 -6.41
N ARG A 523 5.59 9.81 -5.08
CA ARG A 523 4.73 8.95 -4.25
C ARG A 523 4.96 7.47 -4.52
N PHE A 524 6.20 7.04 -4.42
CA PHE A 524 6.55 5.64 -4.63
C PHE A 524 5.79 4.72 -3.66
N SER A 525 5.33 3.59 -4.19
CA SER A 525 4.42 2.68 -3.49
C SER A 525 3.03 3.27 -3.27
N ALA A 526 2.53 4.10 -4.20
CA ALA A 526 1.12 4.48 -4.24
C ALA A 526 0.22 3.34 -4.71
N SER A 527 0.77 2.46 -5.54
CA SER A 527 0.18 1.19 -5.95
C SER A 527 1.25 0.10 -5.83
N VAL A 528 0.82 -1.10 -5.46
CA VAL A 528 1.69 -2.28 -5.33
C VAL A 528 0.92 -3.49 -5.81
N ALA A 529 1.53 -4.31 -6.64
CA ALA A 529 0.97 -5.58 -7.09
C ALA A 529 2.04 -6.66 -7.05
N SER A 530 1.70 -7.81 -6.46
CA SER A 530 2.42 -9.05 -6.77
C SER A 530 2.19 -9.40 -8.24
N LEU A 531 3.21 -9.98 -8.84
CA LEU A 531 3.23 -10.48 -10.20
C LEU A 531 3.56 -11.97 -10.13
N LYS A 532 3.19 -12.73 -11.17
CA LYS A 532 3.80 -14.04 -11.36
C LYS A 532 5.27 -13.89 -11.77
N ASP A 533 5.99 -15.00 -11.75
CA ASP A 533 7.37 -15.10 -12.21
C ASP A 533 7.54 -14.52 -13.63
N LEU A 534 8.38 -13.50 -13.75
CA LEU A 534 8.75 -12.86 -15.01
C LEU A 534 10.03 -13.46 -15.59
N ASN A 535 10.98 -13.91 -14.77
CA ASN A 535 12.34 -14.24 -15.21
C ASN A 535 12.60 -15.76 -15.35
N GLY A 536 11.65 -16.61 -14.94
CA GLY A 536 11.73 -18.07 -15.01
C GLY A 536 12.57 -18.69 -13.89
N ASP A 537 12.77 -18.02 -12.75
CA ASP A 537 13.45 -18.56 -11.57
C ASP A 537 12.52 -19.25 -10.55
N SER A 538 11.24 -19.37 -10.91
CA SER A 538 10.15 -19.92 -10.10
C SER A 538 9.83 -19.10 -8.85
N LEU A 539 10.16 -17.80 -8.85
CA LEU A 539 9.74 -16.86 -7.81
C LEU A 539 8.80 -15.80 -8.37
N SER A 540 7.75 -15.48 -7.63
CA SER A 540 6.84 -14.38 -7.94
C SER A 540 7.52 -13.03 -7.75
N ASP A 541 7.26 -12.09 -8.67
CA ASP A 541 7.86 -10.77 -8.70
C ASP A 541 6.91 -9.67 -8.18
N VAL A 542 7.35 -8.41 -8.16
CA VAL A 542 6.56 -7.29 -7.62
C VAL A 542 6.65 -6.06 -8.51
N ALA A 543 5.51 -5.44 -8.81
CA ALA A 543 5.42 -4.10 -9.40
C ALA A 543 5.06 -3.05 -8.34
N VAL A 544 5.71 -1.88 -8.43
CA VAL A 544 5.50 -0.74 -7.54
C VAL A 544 5.33 0.53 -8.37
N GLY A 545 4.21 1.24 -8.16
CA GLY A 545 3.91 2.47 -8.88
C GLY A 545 4.39 3.73 -8.15
N ALA A 546 4.91 4.68 -8.92
CA ALA A 546 5.24 6.04 -8.53
C ALA A 546 4.58 7.03 -9.53
N PRO A 547 3.24 7.17 -9.48
CA PRO A 547 2.48 7.88 -10.52
C PRO A 547 2.80 9.37 -10.62
N LEU A 548 3.38 9.99 -9.58
CA LEU A 548 3.75 11.40 -9.63
C LEU A 548 5.24 11.64 -9.95
N GLU A 549 5.99 10.58 -10.28
CA GLU A 549 7.38 10.73 -10.69
C GLU A 549 7.45 11.16 -12.16
N ASN A 550 7.61 12.45 -12.41
CA ASN A 550 7.43 13.05 -13.75
C ASN A 550 6.00 12.76 -14.25
N GLU A 551 5.85 12.06 -15.39
CA GLU A 551 4.58 11.60 -15.93
C GLU A 551 4.06 10.29 -15.29
N GLY A 552 4.87 9.68 -14.42
CA GLY A 552 4.62 8.41 -13.75
C GLY A 552 5.63 7.33 -14.14
N VAL A 553 5.95 6.47 -13.17
CA VAL A 553 6.97 5.42 -13.29
C VAL A 553 6.49 4.15 -12.61
N VAL A 554 6.81 3.00 -13.19
CA VAL A 554 6.65 1.68 -12.56
C VAL A 554 8.01 1.06 -12.34
N TYR A 555 8.22 0.51 -11.15
CA TYR A 555 9.41 -0.23 -10.75
C TYR A 555 9.06 -1.70 -10.63
N ILE A 556 9.92 -2.57 -11.15
CA ILE A 556 9.73 -4.01 -11.02
C ILE A 556 10.90 -4.59 -10.23
N TYR A 557 10.55 -5.35 -9.20
CA TYR A 557 11.48 -6.04 -8.34
C TYR A 557 11.36 -7.53 -8.53
N LEU A 558 12.50 -8.19 -8.72
CA LEU A 558 12.56 -9.64 -8.75
C LEU A 558 12.33 -10.22 -7.35
N GLY A 559 11.63 -11.35 -7.30
CA GLY A 559 11.34 -12.10 -6.09
C GLY A 559 12.60 -12.57 -5.36
N HIS A 560 12.51 -12.68 -4.03
CA HIS A 560 13.59 -13.26 -3.22
C HIS A 560 13.04 -14.07 -2.05
N ARG A 561 13.40 -15.35 -1.97
CA ARG A 561 12.87 -16.33 -1.00
C ARG A 561 12.86 -15.85 0.46
N THR A 562 13.89 -15.14 0.90
CA THR A 562 14.01 -14.70 2.31
C THR A 562 13.55 -13.27 2.56
N HIS A 563 13.48 -12.45 1.51
CA HIS A 563 13.33 -11.00 1.64
C HIS A 563 12.04 -10.47 0.99
N GLY A 564 11.31 -11.33 0.27
CA GLY A 564 10.17 -10.98 -0.57
C GLY A 564 10.65 -10.42 -1.90
N ILE A 565 11.42 -9.35 -1.87
CA ILE A 565 12.06 -8.74 -3.05
C ILE A 565 13.59 -8.73 -2.90
N ASN A 566 14.32 -8.73 -4.01
CA ASN A 566 15.78 -8.68 -4.03
C ASN A 566 16.29 -7.22 -3.99
N PRO A 567 16.89 -6.75 -2.86
CA PRO A 567 17.37 -5.38 -2.76
C PRO A 567 18.77 -5.18 -3.37
N GLU A 568 19.51 -6.26 -3.67
CA GLU A 568 20.85 -6.19 -4.24
C GLU A 568 20.83 -5.97 -5.76
N HIS A 569 19.71 -6.31 -6.40
CA HIS A 569 19.49 -6.12 -7.82
C HIS A 569 18.68 -4.86 -8.04
N ALA A 570 19.17 -3.96 -8.90
CA ALA A 570 18.45 -2.74 -9.22
C ALA A 570 17.13 -3.08 -9.93
N PRO A 571 16.00 -2.47 -9.55
CA PRO A 571 14.75 -2.68 -10.26
C PRO A 571 14.84 -2.11 -11.68
N GLN A 572 14.20 -2.75 -12.67
CA GLN A 572 13.95 -2.03 -13.93
C GLN A 572 12.92 -0.96 -13.66
N ARG A 573 13.26 0.23 -14.13
CA ARG A 573 12.45 1.41 -14.00
C ARG A 573 11.82 1.72 -15.35
N ILE A 574 10.50 1.68 -15.41
CA ILE A 574 9.70 1.90 -16.62
C ILE A 574 9.02 3.26 -16.52
N PRO A 575 9.64 4.34 -17.02
CA PRO A 575 9.00 5.65 -17.07
C PRO A 575 7.95 5.72 -18.19
N ALA A 576 6.85 6.42 -17.96
CA ALA A 576 5.76 6.54 -18.96
C ALA A 576 6.27 6.98 -20.34
N ARG A 577 7.20 7.95 -20.36
CA ARG A 577 7.79 8.52 -21.57
C ARG A 577 8.57 7.54 -22.45
N SER A 578 9.14 6.46 -21.88
CA SER A 578 9.86 5.46 -22.67
C SER A 578 8.90 4.48 -23.34
N VAL A 579 7.67 4.41 -22.85
CA VAL A 579 6.61 3.54 -23.36
C VAL A 579 5.79 4.30 -24.40
N LEU A 580 5.06 5.34 -23.98
CA LEU A 580 4.16 6.12 -24.84
C LEU A 580 4.11 7.59 -24.40
N PRO A 581 4.25 8.55 -25.33
CA PRO A 581 4.14 9.96 -25.00
C PRO A 581 2.70 10.34 -24.61
N GLY A 582 2.56 11.28 -23.68
CA GLY A 582 1.26 11.87 -23.29
C GLY A 582 0.48 11.10 -22.23
N LEU A 583 1.03 10.02 -21.67
CA LEU A 583 0.50 9.41 -20.45
C LEU A 583 0.77 10.33 -19.25
N GLN A 584 -0.10 10.29 -18.25
CA GLN A 584 0.04 10.99 -16.96
C GLN A 584 -0.38 10.04 -15.85
N GLN A 585 0.17 10.20 -14.65
CA GLN A 585 -0.11 9.32 -13.52
C GLN A 585 0.10 7.82 -13.85
N PHE A 586 1.08 7.52 -14.70
CA PHE A 586 1.39 6.14 -15.09
C PHE A 586 1.85 5.32 -13.87
N GLY A 587 1.20 4.19 -13.63
CA GLY A 587 1.39 3.38 -12.43
C GLY A 587 0.42 3.72 -11.29
N VAL A 588 -0.70 4.41 -11.56
CA VAL A 588 -1.75 4.65 -10.55
C VAL A 588 -2.42 3.34 -10.10
N SER A 589 -2.50 2.36 -10.99
CA SER A 589 -2.99 1.00 -10.71
C SER A 589 -2.20 -0.04 -11.51
N LEU A 590 -2.12 -1.25 -10.99
CA LEU A 590 -1.24 -2.32 -11.49
C LEU A 590 -1.93 -3.68 -11.39
N SER A 591 -1.71 -4.54 -12.39
CA SER A 591 -2.13 -5.95 -12.38
C SER A 591 -1.15 -6.76 -13.24
N GLY A 592 -0.75 -7.96 -12.80
CA GLY A 592 0.20 -8.80 -13.55
C GLY A 592 0.22 -10.25 -13.09
N GLN A 593 -0.96 -10.86 -13.04
CA GLN A 593 -1.19 -12.22 -12.55
C GLN A 593 -1.49 -13.22 -13.69
N MET A 594 -1.41 -12.77 -14.94
CA MET A 594 -1.90 -13.50 -16.10
C MET A 594 -1.05 -13.22 -17.34
N ASP A 595 -0.82 -14.27 -18.12
CA ASP A 595 -0.41 -14.20 -19.52
C ASP A 595 -1.62 -13.73 -20.34
N MET A 596 -1.54 -12.62 -21.09
CA MET A 596 -2.66 -12.06 -21.85
C MET A 596 -2.68 -12.45 -23.33
N ASN A 597 -1.64 -13.08 -23.86
CA ASN A 597 -1.46 -13.41 -25.30
C ASN A 597 -1.12 -14.88 -25.59
N ASP A 598 -1.22 -15.77 -24.61
CA ASP A 598 -1.02 -17.22 -24.70
C ASP A 598 0.41 -17.64 -25.10
N ASP A 599 1.43 -16.86 -24.74
CA ASP A 599 2.84 -17.18 -24.97
C ASP A 599 3.56 -17.79 -23.74
N ASN A 600 2.80 -18.07 -22.67
CA ASN A 600 3.25 -18.59 -21.39
C ASN A 600 4.14 -17.63 -20.59
N LEU A 601 4.16 -16.34 -20.95
CA LEU A 601 4.85 -15.29 -20.21
C LEU A 601 3.83 -14.40 -19.48
N THR A 602 4.19 -13.96 -18.28
CA THR A 602 3.31 -13.10 -17.49
C THR A 602 3.33 -11.67 -18.02
N ASP A 603 2.16 -11.11 -18.32
CA ASP A 603 2.04 -9.73 -18.81
C ASP A 603 1.61 -8.76 -17.71
N ILE A 604 1.99 -7.50 -17.87
CA ILE A 604 1.70 -6.44 -16.90
C ILE A 604 0.74 -5.42 -17.50
N VAL A 605 -0.35 -5.14 -16.80
CA VAL A 605 -1.29 -4.06 -17.09
C VAL A 605 -1.03 -2.89 -16.14
N ILE A 606 -0.83 -1.71 -16.71
CA ILE A 606 -0.53 -0.48 -16.01
C ILE A 606 -1.62 0.54 -16.30
N GLY A 607 -2.27 1.03 -15.25
CA GLY A 607 -3.19 2.15 -15.32
C GLY A 607 -2.47 3.48 -15.39
N ALA A 608 -3.03 4.41 -16.16
CA ALA A 608 -2.64 5.80 -16.24
C ALA A 608 -3.90 6.68 -16.32
N GLN A 609 -3.76 7.99 -16.14
CA GLN A 609 -4.86 8.90 -16.35
C GLN A 609 -5.24 8.97 -17.85
N GLY A 610 -6.42 8.45 -18.21
CA GLY A 610 -6.94 8.47 -19.58
C GLY A 610 -6.42 7.32 -20.46
N GLY A 611 -5.92 6.25 -19.86
CA GLY A 611 -5.51 5.08 -20.62
C GLY A 611 -4.99 3.94 -19.76
N ILE A 612 -4.95 2.75 -20.36
CA ILE A 612 -4.24 1.61 -19.81
C ILE A 612 -3.19 1.14 -20.81
N VAL A 613 -2.11 0.58 -20.30
CA VAL A 613 -1.02 0.01 -21.10
C VAL A 613 -0.82 -1.44 -20.70
N LEU A 614 -0.86 -2.34 -21.68
CA LEU A 614 -0.45 -3.73 -21.54
C LEU A 614 0.98 -3.86 -22.08
N LEU A 615 1.90 -4.26 -21.21
CA LEU A 615 3.29 -4.57 -21.53
C LEU A 615 3.49 -6.07 -21.48
N LYS A 616 4.14 -6.60 -22.51
CA LYS A 616 4.40 -8.04 -22.64
C LYS A 616 5.76 -8.40 -22.12
N ALA A 617 5.88 -9.58 -21.53
CA ALA A 617 7.17 -10.12 -21.15
C ALA A 617 7.90 -10.71 -22.37
N GLN A 618 9.23 -10.71 -22.30
CA GLN A 618 10.14 -11.26 -23.31
C GLN A 618 10.81 -12.53 -22.77
N PRO A 619 11.18 -13.49 -23.63
CA PRO A 619 11.87 -14.70 -23.21
C PRO A 619 13.23 -14.40 -22.56
N VAL A 620 13.50 -15.00 -21.41
CA VAL A 620 14.78 -14.85 -20.70
C VAL A 620 15.71 -16.02 -21.00
N MET A 621 16.92 -15.70 -21.45
CA MET A 621 17.92 -16.65 -21.91
C MET A 621 19.13 -16.69 -20.98
N SER A 622 19.38 -17.85 -20.40
CA SER A 622 20.60 -18.12 -19.64
C SER A 622 21.73 -18.51 -20.59
N VAL A 623 22.85 -17.80 -20.50
CA VAL A 623 24.02 -18.05 -21.35
C VAL A 623 25.18 -18.50 -20.47
N SER A 624 25.67 -19.72 -20.75
CA SER A 624 26.89 -20.24 -20.15
C SER A 624 28.00 -20.32 -21.19
N THR A 625 29.23 -20.01 -20.80
CA THR A 625 30.38 -19.94 -21.71
C THR A 625 31.47 -20.93 -21.32
N GLN A 626 32.14 -21.50 -22.31
CA GLN A 626 33.31 -22.33 -22.15
C GLN A 626 34.41 -21.89 -23.11
N LEU A 627 35.57 -21.56 -22.55
CA LEU A 627 36.78 -21.28 -23.31
C LEU A 627 37.64 -22.54 -23.34
N SER A 628 38.09 -22.92 -24.52
CA SER A 628 39.06 -24.00 -24.73
C SER A 628 40.10 -23.55 -25.74
N PHE A 629 41.27 -24.17 -25.74
CA PHE A 629 42.34 -23.80 -26.65
C PHE A 629 43.14 -25.02 -27.07
N SER A 630 43.66 -24.97 -28.30
CA SER A 630 44.47 -26.03 -28.88
C SER A 630 45.66 -25.42 -29.63
N PRO A 631 46.91 -25.87 -29.35
CA PRO A 631 47.30 -26.91 -28.40
C PRO A 631 47.13 -26.50 -26.92
N LYS A 632 47.13 -27.48 -25.99
CA LYS A 632 46.94 -27.26 -24.53
C LYS A 632 48.06 -26.45 -23.84
N GLU A 633 49.18 -26.25 -24.52
CA GLU A 633 50.34 -25.52 -24.03
C GLU A 633 51.09 -24.92 -25.23
N ILE A 634 51.71 -23.77 -25.03
CA ILE A 634 52.55 -23.13 -26.05
C ILE A 634 53.93 -23.80 -25.99
N SER A 635 54.37 -24.38 -27.11
CA SER A 635 55.69 -25.03 -27.18
C SER A 635 56.82 -24.01 -27.16
N LEU A 636 57.88 -24.28 -26.38
CA LEU A 636 59.08 -23.44 -26.35
C LEU A 636 59.83 -23.40 -27.69
N ASN A 637 59.63 -24.40 -28.55
CA ASN A 637 60.32 -24.50 -29.85
C ASN A 637 59.95 -23.36 -30.82
N TYR A 638 58.89 -22.60 -30.54
CA TYR A 638 58.49 -21.47 -31.38
C TYR A 638 59.21 -20.16 -31.03
N PHE A 639 59.89 -20.09 -29.88
CA PHE A 639 60.54 -18.86 -29.43
C PHE A 639 62.03 -18.86 -29.81
N GLU A 640 62.42 -17.92 -30.67
CA GLU A 640 63.78 -17.75 -31.19
C GLU A 640 64.12 -16.24 -31.23
N CYS A 641 65.20 -15.84 -30.55
CA CYS A 641 65.71 -14.46 -30.55
C CYS A 641 67.10 -14.39 -31.21
N PRO A 642 67.37 -13.41 -32.10
CA PRO A 642 66.48 -12.33 -32.54
C PRO A 642 65.50 -12.79 -33.63
N GLY A 643 64.20 -12.49 -33.47
CA GLY A 643 63.17 -12.84 -34.45
C GLY A 643 61.97 -11.91 -34.36
N GLY A 644 61.72 -11.12 -35.42
CA GLY A 644 60.57 -10.20 -35.53
C GLY A 644 59.31 -10.82 -36.16
N ASN A 645 59.41 -12.07 -36.63
CA ASN A 645 58.30 -12.76 -37.29
C ASN A 645 57.27 -13.24 -36.27
N THR A 646 56.02 -13.31 -36.71
CA THR A 646 54.88 -13.79 -35.93
C THR A 646 54.60 -15.27 -36.21
N PHE A 647 54.05 -16.00 -35.25
CA PHE A 647 53.53 -17.35 -35.45
C PHE A 647 52.16 -17.51 -34.76
N ASN A 648 51.33 -18.45 -35.24
CA ASN A 648 50.10 -18.82 -34.54
C ASN A 648 50.46 -19.65 -33.31
N ALA A 649 50.24 -19.10 -32.12
CA ALA A 649 50.57 -19.76 -30.86
C ALA A 649 49.55 -20.84 -30.50
N PHE A 650 48.26 -20.54 -30.65
CA PHE A 650 47.16 -21.47 -30.41
C PHE A 650 45.85 -20.91 -30.99
N ASN A 651 44.89 -21.79 -31.23
CA ASN A 651 43.51 -21.40 -31.53
C ASN A 651 42.67 -21.46 -30.26
N LEU A 652 42.00 -20.35 -29.95
CA LEU A 652 41.02 -20.20 -28.88
C LEU A 652 39.62 -20.52 -29.43
N THR A 653 38.92 -21.45 -28.79
CA THR A 653 37.52 -21.77 -29.08
C THR A 653 36.64 -21.27 -27.94
N SER A 654 35.71 -20.37 -28.24
CA SER A 654 34.67 -19.90 -27.33
C SER A 654 33.35 -20.56 -27.67
N CYS A 655 32.86 -21.42 -26.78
CA CYS A 655 31.56 -22.06 -26.90
C CYS A 655 30.55 -21.40 -25.97
N PHE A 656 29.37 -21.12 -26.50
CA PHE A 656 28.20 -20.63 -25.79
C PHE A 656 27.16 -21.74 -25.74
N THR A 657 26.56 -21.96 -24.57
CA THR A 657 25.40 -22.81 -24.40
C THR A 657 24.27 -21.93 -23.89
N VAL A 658 23.19 -21.85 -24.67
CA VAL A 658 22.02 -21.01 -24.41
C VAL A 658 20.83 -21.89 -24.08
N THR A 659 20.21 -21.60 -22.95
CA THR A 659 19.00 -22.27 -22.48
C THR A 659 18.00 -21.23 -22.03
N GLU A 660 16.75 -21.37 -22.46
CA GLU A 660 15.68 -20.52 -22.01
C GLU A 660 15.28 -20.86 -20.56
N ARG A 661 15.00 -19.83 -19.76
CA ARG A 661 14.45 -19.98 -18.40
C ARG A 661 12.93 -19.91 -18.38
N THR A 662 12.36 -19.01 -19.17
CA THR A 662 10.93 -18.65 -19.15
C THR A 662 9.98 -19.59 -19.89
N SER A 663 10.44 -20.74 -20.41
CA SER A 663 9.59 -21.76 -21.06
C SER A 663 8.50 -21.21 -22.01
N SER A 664 8.80 -20.14 -22.77
CA SER A 664 7.86 -19.48 -23.66
C SER A 664 7.40 -20.41 -24.77
N THR A 665 6.14 -20.26 -25.17
CA THR A 665 5.48 -21.01 -26.24
C THR A 665 5.27 -20.12 -27.48
N GLY A 666 4.79 -20.72 -28.58
CA GLY A 666 4.52 -19.99 -29.82
C GLY A 666 5.74 -19.78 -30.72
N SER A 667 5.63 -18.81 -31.63
CA SER A 667 6.61 -18.53 -32.69
C SER A 667 7.62 -17.42 -32.33
N LEU A 668 7.79 -17.12 -31.04
CA LEU A 668 8.73 -16.09 -30.59
C LEU A 668 10.16 -16.46 -31.02
N GLU A 669 10.87 -15.52 -31.65
CA GLU A 669 12.26 -15.74 -32.05
C GLU A 669 13.17 -15.71 -30.83
N LYS A 670 13.65 -16.90 -30.43
CA LYS A 670 14.53 -17.15 -29.28
C LYS A 670 16.00 -16.83 -29.55
N LYS A 671 16.26 -15.89 -30.46
CA LYS A 671 17.61 -15.50 -30.83
C LYS A 671 18.01 -14.24 -30.09
N MET A 672 19.29 -14.14 -29.75
CA MET A 672 19.84 -13.02 -28.99
C MET A 672 21.15 -12.53 -29.62
N ASN A 673 21.20 -11.24 -29.91
CA ASN A 673 22.43 -10.59 -30.33
C ASN A 673 23.31 -10.21 -29.13
N VAL A 674 24.56 -10.66 -29.19
CA VAL A 674 25.55 -10.45 -28.14
C VAL A 674 26.84 -9.87 -28.73
N SER A 675 27.38 -8.83 -28.11
CA SER A 675 28.73 -8.33 -28.37
C SER A 675 29.72 -9.11 -27.51
N LEU A 676 30.56 -9.92 -28.15
CA LEU A 676 31.69 -10.63 -27.55
C LEU A 676 32.95 -9.76 -27.61
N ASN A 677 33.56 -9.51 -26.46
CA ASN A 677 34.85 -8.85 -26.31
C ASN A 677 35.90 -9.84 -25.78
N LEU A 678 36.98 -10.05 -26.53
CA LEU A 678 38.11 -10.88 -26.15
C LEU A 678 39.37 -10.02 -26.01
N ASN A 679 40.06 -10.13 -24.86
CA ASN A 679 41.29 -9.41 -24.58
C ASN A 679 42.41 -10.39 -24.22
N VAL A 680 43.55 -10.26 -24.90
CA VAL A 680 44.74 -11.08 -24.68
C VAL A 680 45.72 -10.36 -23.73
N ASP A 681 46.33 -11.15 -22.85
CA ASP A 681 47.39 -10.75 -21.92
C ASP A 681 47.03 -9.53 -21.04
N VAL A 682 45.81 -9.56 -20.47
CA VAL A 682 45.19 -8.44 -19.75
C VAL A 682 45.97 -7.90 -18.55
N VAL A 683 46.93 -8.67 -18.02
CA VAL A 683 47.74 -8.28 -16.84
C VAL A 683 48.88 -7.32 -17.22
N ARG A 684 49.26 -7.26 -18.51
CA ARG A 684 50.47 -6.56 -18.95
C ARG A 684 50.17 -5.27 -19.73
N GLY A 685 51.08 -4.31 -19.58
CA GLY A 685 51.08 -3.07 -20.37
C GLY A 685 51.38 -3.32 -21.85
N MET A 686 52.29 -4.24 -22.16
CA MET A 686 52.55 -4.74 -23.52
C MET A 686 52.05 -6.18 -23.63
N SER A 687 51.10 -6.42 -24.55
CA SER A 687 50.56 -7.75 -24.79
C SER A 687 51.55 -8.61 -25.56
N ARG A 688 51.75 -9.86 -25.13
CA ARG A 688 52.56 -10.85 -25.87
C ARG A 688 51.79 -11.52 -27.02
N GLY A 689 50.46 -11.46 -27.00
CA GLY A 689 49.59 -12.07 -28.00
C GLY A 689 48.60 -11.09 -28.64
N PHE A 690 48.19 -11.38 -29.87
CA PHE A 690 47.33 -10.53 -30.68
C PHE A 690 46.49 -11.36 -31.67
N PHE A 691 45.35 -10.82 -32.10
CA PHE A 691 44.38 -11.53 -32.96
C PHE A 691 44.67 -11.42 -34.46
N ASP A 692 45.39 -10.37 -34.89
CA ASP A 692 45.73 -10.14 -36.30
C ASP A 692 47.24 -10.31 -36.51
N GLN A 693 47.61 -11.29 -37.34
CA GLN A 693 49.01 -11.59 -37.65
C GLN A 693 49.82 -10.38 -38.14
N SER A 694 49.19 -9.43 -38.83
CA SER A 694 49.83 -8.23 -39.37
C SER A 694 49.88 -7.06 -38.39
N ASN A 695 49.11 -7.11 -37.30
CA ASN A 695 48.95 -6.03 -36.35
C ASN A 695 49.19 -6.49 -34.90
N VAL A 696 50.43 -6.32 -34.43
CA VAL A 696 50.86 -6.67 -33.07
C VAL A 696 50.12 -5.87 -31.98
N SER A 697 49.50 -4.74 -32.32
CA SER A 697 48.68 -3.96 -31.38
C SER A 697 47.26 -4.51 -31.18
N SER A 698 46.84 -5.50 -31.97
CA SER A 698 45.52 -6.13 -31.94
C SER A 698 45.31 -7.03 -30.71
N ARG A 699 45.43 -6.48 -29.51
CA ARG A 699 45.26 -7.19 -28.23
C ARG A 699 43.80 -7.46 -27.86
N THR A 700 42.87 -6.77 -28.51
CA THR A 700 41.43 -6.81 -28.26
C THR A 700 40.70 -7.14 -29.55
N LEU A 701 39.68 -7.98 -29.46
CA LEU A 701 38.76 -8.31 -30.54
C LEU A 701 37.33 -8.12 -30.04
N GLN A 702 36.53 -7.38 -30.79
CA GLN A 702 35.09 -7.26 -30.58
C GLN A 702 34.34 -7.87 -31.77
N GLN A 703 33.37 -8.73 -31.50
CA GLN A 703 32.54 -9.37 -32.52
C GLN A 703 31.08 -9.44 -32.08
N PHE A 704 30.15 -9.19 -32.99
CA PHE A 704 28.72 -9.41 -32.78
C PHE A 704 28.35 -10.83 -33.20
N ILE A 705 27.64 -11.53 -32.32
CA ILE A 705 27.27 -12.92 -32.48
C ILE A 705 25.76 -13.04 -32.22
N LEU A 706 25.06 -13.67 -33.15
CA LEU A 706 23.68 -14.10 -32.97
C LEU A 706 23.69 -15.48 -32.31
N LEU A 707 23.21 -15.56 -31.08
CA LEU A 707 23.06 -16.80 -30.35
C LEU A 707 21.64 -17.34 -30.51
N ASP A 708 21.54 -18.64 -30.77
CA ASP A 708 20.28 -19.40 -30.78
C ASP A 708 20.30 -20.45 -29.66
N SER A 709 19.16 -21.06 -29.39
CA SER A 709 19.02 -22.14 -28.40
C SER A 709 19.98 -23.30 -28.71
N GLY A 710 20.62 -23.84 -27.68
CA GLY A 710 21.60 -24.92 -27.82
C GLY A 710 23.04 -24.42 -27.75
N SER A 711 23.96 -25.07 -28.48
CA SER A 711 25.40 -24.79 -28.37
C SER A 711 26.00 -24.23 -29.67
N SER A 712 26.72 -23.12 -29.55
CA SER A 712 27.40 -22.43 -30.65
C SER A 712 28.86 -22.15 -30.29
N CYS A 713 29.81 -22.51 -31.15
CA CYS A 713 31.25 -22.33 -30.88
C CYS A 713 31.94 -21.50 -31.97
N PHE A 714 32.83 -20.61 -31.55
CA PHE A 714 33.56 -19.68 -32.41
C PHE A 714 35.07 -19.83 -32.17
N ASN A 715 35.85 -19.83 -33.25
CA ASN A 715 37.30 -20.06 -33.21
C ASN A 715 38.07 -18.78 -33.54
N PHE A 716 39.12 -18.51 -32.78
CA PHE A 716 39.97 -17.33 -32.89
C PHE A 716 41.45 -17.75 -32.85
N SER A 717 42.23 -17.35 -33.85
CA SER A 717 43.68 -17.60 -33.85
C SER A 717 44.40 -16.52 -33.04
N ILE A 718 45.29 -16.94 -32.15
CA ILE A 718 46.12 -16.05 -31.34
C ILE A 718 47.56 -16.14 -31.83
N PHE A 719 48.11 -15.00 -32.26
CA PHE A 719 49.47 -14.89 -32.75
C PHE A 719 50.39 -14.30 -31.69
N MET A 720 51.66 -14.69 -31.72
CA MET A 720 52.72 -14.15 -30.86
C MET A 720 53.97 -13.84 -31.69
N LEU A 721 54.83 -12.95 -31.18
CA LEU A 721 56.17 -12.74 -31.73
C LEU A 721 57.08 -13.91 -31.35
N ARG A 722 58.00 -14.28 -32.25
CA ARG A 722 59.03 -15.30 -31.95
C ARG A 722 60.00 -14.86 -30.86
N CYS A 723 60.19 -13.56 -30.65
CA CYS A 723 61.03 -13.03 -29.58
C CYS A 723 60.19 -12.21 -28.57
N VAL A 724 59.98 -12.77 -27.38
CA VAL A 724 59.26 -12.13 -26.26
C VAL A 724 60.08 -12.25 -24.97
N ALA A 725 60.03 -11.23 -24.11
CA ALA A 725 60.84 -11.17 -22.90
C ALA A 725 60.42 -12.18 -21.82
N ASP A 726 59.14 -12.55 -21.77
CA ASP A 726 58.58 -13.47 -20.77
C ASP A 726 57.85 -14.63 -21.44
N ILE A 727 58.54 -15.78 -21.44
CA ILE A 727 58.08 -17.08 -21.94
C ILE A 727 57.64 -18.04 -20.82
N VAL A 728 57.64 -17.59 -19.56
CA VAL A 728 57.36 -18.45 -18.40
C VAL A 728 55.94 -18.22 -17.89
N SER A 729 55.53 -16.95 -17.77
CA SER A 729 54.22 -16.61 -17.23
C SER A 729 53.10 -17.02 -18.21
N PRO A 730 51.99 -17.59 -17.72
CA PRO A 730 50.88 -17.95 -18.59
C PRO A 730 50.27 -16.71 -19.27
N LEU A 731 49.65 -16.92 -20.43
CA LEU A 731 48.92 -15.89 -21.15
C LEU A 731 47.49 -15.84 -20.63
N LYS A 732 47.11 -14.75 -19.97
CA LYS A 732 45.76 -14.59 -19.41
C LYS A 732 44.83 -13.93 -20.43
N ILE A 733 43.80 -14.65 -20.86
CA ILE A 733 42.78 -14.17 -21.80
C ILE A 733 41.52 -13.87 -21.00
N ARG A 734 40.95 -12.69 -21.23
CA ARG A 734 39.65 -12.26 -20.68
C ARG A 734 38.61 -12.27 -21.79
N MET A 735 37.51 -12.96 -21.53
CA MET A 735 36.30 -12.93 -22.33
C MET A 735 35.24 -12.16 -21.55
N ASN A 736 34.59 -11.23 -22.23
CA ASN A 736 33.39 -10.52 -21.78
C ASN A 736 32.36 -10.64 -22.89
N PHE A 737 31.08 -10.75 -22.53
CA PHE A 737 30.01 -10.55 -23.50
C PHE A 737 28.86 -9.76 -22.88
N SER A 738 28.10 -9.06 -23.71
CA SER A 738 26.94 -8.28 -23.27
C SER A 738 25.88 -8.27 -24.38
N GLN A 739 24.62 -8.24 -23.99
CA GLN A 739 23.52 -8.09 -24.95
C GLN A 739 23.59 -6.71 -25.61
N THR A 740 23.31 -6.65 -26.91
CA THR A 740 23.34 -5.39 -27.68
C THR A 740 21.95 -4.99 -28.12
N GLU A 741 21.63 -3.70 -28.00
CA GLU A 741 20.38 -3.08 -28.48
C GLU A 741 20.25 -3.02 -30.02
N MET A 742 21.06 -3.77 -30.79
CA MET A 742 20.94 -3.74 -32.24
C MET A 742 19.62 -4.40 -32.68
N LEU A 743 18.63 -3.53 -32.89
CA LEU A 743 17.35 -3.69 -33.57
C LEU A 743 17.57 -4.32 -34.96
N SER A 744 17.66 -5.64 -35.00
CA SER A 744 17.05 -6.39 -36.09
C SER A 744 15.74 -6.90 -35.54
N GLY A 745 14.63 -6.82 -36.28
CA GLY A 745 13.33 -7.39 -35.92
C GLY A 745 13.31 -8.93 -35.75
N ASN A 746 14.47 -9.53 -35.44
CA ASN A 746 14.80 -10.94 -35.34
C ASN A 746 15.42 -11.32 -33.97
N SER A 747 15.38 -10.44 -32.95
CA SER A 747 15.95 -10.71 -31.61
C SER A 747 15.04 -10.14 -30.53
N VAL A 748 14.20 -10.99 -29.92
CA VAL A 748 13.19 -10.59 -28.91
C VAL A 748 13.56 -11.10 -27.51
N ALA A 749 14.58 -11.95 -27.37
CA ALA A 749 14.98 -12.53 -26.10
C ALA A 749 15.95 -11.64 -25.31
N VAL A 750 15.89 -11.69 -23.97
CA VAL A 750 16.72 -10.92 -23.04
C VAL A 750 17.70 -11.84 -22.30
N LEU A 751 18.92 -11.35 -22.07
CA LEU A 751 19.95 -12.06 -21.32
C LEU A 751 19.57 -12.10 -19.84
N ASP A 752 19.56 -13.29 -19.25
CA ASP A 752 19.37 -13.45 -17.80
C ASP A 752 20.47 -12.71 -17.02
N VAL A 753 20.07 -11.85 -16.09
CA VAL A 753 20.93 -11.07 -15.19
C VAL A 753 21.92 -11.95 -14.41
N HIS A 754 21.57 -13.21 -14.15
CA HIS A 754 22.43 -14.16 -13.45
C HIS A 754 23.45 -14.86 -14.37
N SER A 755 23.42 -14.59 -15.68
CA SER A 755 24.39 -15.13 -16.63
C SER A 755 25.79 -14.59 -16.35
N ARG A 756 26.77 -15.48 -16.23
CA ARG A 756 28.17 -15.07 -16.06
C ARG A 756 28.72 -14.55 -17.38
N THR A 757 28.67 -13.23 -17.54
CA THR A 757 29.12 -12.50 -18.74
C THR A 757 30.63 -12.40 -18.89
N GLU A 758 31.39 -12.74 -17.85
CA GLU A 758 32.85 -12.62 -17.83
C GLU A 758 33.55 -13.93 -17.47
N LYS A 759 34.60 -14.28 -18.23
CA LYS A 759 35.41 -15.48 -18.02
C LYS A 759 36.88 -15.23 -18.29
N TYR A 760 37.75 -15.94 -17.56
CA TYR A 760 39.19 -15.92 -17.76
C TYR A 760 39.71 -17.30 -18.07
N VAL A 761 40.74 -17.37 -18.91
CA VAL A 761 41.53 -18.59 -19.13
C VAL A 761 43.01 -18.26 -19.16
N GLU A 762 43.82 -19.16 -18.64
CA GLU A 762 45.28 -19.05 -18.61
C GLU A 762 45.88 -20.13 -19.51
N VAL A 763 46.68 -19.70 -20.48
CA VAL A 763 47.39 -20.58 -21.41
C VAL A 763 48.84 -20.70 -20.97
N ALA A 764 49.22 -21.89 -20.50
CA ALA A 764 50.57 -22.16 -20.04
C ALA A 764 51.56 -22.34 -21.20
N VAL A 765 52.82 -22.00 -20.97
CA VAL A 765 53.94 -22.35 -21.85
C VAL A 765 54.55 -23.66 -21.34
N LYS A 766 54.86 -24.59 -22.23
CA LYS A 766 55.44 -25.89 -21.87
C LYS A 766 56.84 -25.71 -21.30
N VAL A 767 57.03 -25.85 -19.99
CA VAL A 767 58.37 -25.82 -19.38
C VAL A 767 58.93 -27.24 -19.31
N ASN A 768 59.87 -27.58 -20.20
CA ASN A 768 60.64 -28.82 -20.07
C ASN A 768 61.79 -28.59 -19.08
N PHE A 769 61.67 -29.12 -17.86
CA PHE A 769 62.82 -29.23 -16.97
C PHE A 769 63.71 -30.38 -17.47
N VAL A 770 64.86 -30.04 -18.05
CA VAL A 770 65.97 -30.99 -18.19
C VAL A 770 66.67 -31.03 -16.85
N ALA A 771 66.30 -31.99 -15.99
CA ALA A 771 67.17 -32.38 -14.89
C ALA A 771 68.33 -33.17 -15.50
N PRO A 772 69.59 -32.72 -15.40
CA PRO A 772 70.71 -33.55 -15.81
C PRO A 772 70.79 -34.74 -14.86
N LEU A 773 70.44 -35.92 -15.35
CA LEU A 773 71.00 -37.17 -14.86
C LEU A 773 72.44 -37.19 -15.36
N ASP A 774 73.41 -36.95 -14.47
CA ASP A 774 74.61 -37.79 -14.45
C ASP A 774 75.54 -37.53 -13.25
N GLU A 775 76.21 -38.64 -12.91
CA GLU A 775 77.39 -38.83 -12.05
C GLU A 775 77.22 -38.90 -10.53
N ILE A 776 76.86 -40.10 -10.07
CA ILE A 776 77.37 -40.68 -8.82
C ILE A 776 78.88 -40.86 -8.98
N MET A 777 79.67 -39.93 -8.44
CA MET A 777 81.10 -40.14 -8.17
C MET A 777 81.28 -40.38 -6.67
N LEU A 778 81.61 -41.64 -6.37
CA LEU A 778 82.17 -42.10 -5.10
C LEU A 778 83.49 -41.36 -4.81
N ILE A 779 83.53 -40.55 -3.75
CA ILE A 779 84.78 -40.23 -3.05
C ILE A 779 84.64 -40.65 -1.59
N ILE A 780 85.36 -41.72 -1.26
CA ILE A 780 85.63 -42.19 0.10
C ILE A 780 86.68 -41.26 0.70
N GLY A 781 86.41 -40.69 1.87
CA GLY A 781 87.43 -39.95 2.62
C GLY A 781 86.95 -39.33 3.93
N GLY A 782 87.08 -40.07 5.04
CA GLY A 782 87.49 -39.50 6.33
C GLY A 782 86.43 -38.86 7.25
N SER A 783 85.89 -39.69 8.16
CA SER A 783 85.96 -39.43 9.62
C SER A 783 85.45 -38.08 10.17
N MET A 784 84.20 -38.04 10.65
CA MET A 784 83.85 -38.11 12.09
C MET A 784 82.35 -37.85 12.27
N GLY A 785 81.70 -38.75 13.00
CA GLY A 785 80.26 -38.80 13.17
C GLY A 785 79.68 -37.61 13.94
N GLY A 786 78.47 -37.22 13.54
CA GLY A 786 77.63 -36.27 14.27
C GLY A 786 76.40 -35.80 13.50
N GLY A 787 76.49 -35.62 12.17
CA GLY A 787 75.44 -34.96 11.39
C GLY A 787 74.24 -35.84 10.99
N ILE A 788 74.46 -37.10 10.64
CA ILE A 788 73.41 -37.94 10.02
C ILE A 788 72.36 -38.40 11.06
N ILE A 789 72.77 -38.61 12.31
CA ILE A 789 71.85 -38.98 13.39
C ILE A 789 70.95 -37.80 13.78
N VAL A 790 71.47 -36.57 13.75
CA VAL A 790 70.69 -35.35 14.04
C VAL A 790 69.64 -35.09 12.95
N PHE A 791 69.97 -35.35 11.68
CA PHE A 791 69.03 -35.17 10.57
C PHE A 791 67.87 -36.19 10.60
N ILE A 792 68.15 -37.44 10.98
CA ILE A 792 67.13 -38.50 11.14
C ILE A 792 66.21 -38.20 12.33
N ILE A 793 66.75 -37.68 13.45
CA ILE A 793 65.93 -37.31 14.61
C ILE A 793 65.00 -36.13 14.29
N ILE A 794 65.48 -35.12 13.55
CA ILE A 794 64.65 -33.99 13.10
C ILE A 794 63.53 -34.46 12.17
N LEU A 795 63.81 -35.39 11.24
CA LEU A 795 62.80 -35.96 10.34
C LEU A 795 61.71 -36.72 11.11
N VAL A 796 62.08 -37.52 12.12
CA VAL A 796 61.14 -38.30 12.95
C VAL A 796 60.27 -37.39 13.82
N VAL A 797 60.82 -36.29 14.34
CA VAL A 797 60.05 -35.29 15.12
C VAL A 797 59.04 -34.55 14.24
N LEU A 798 59.39 -34.20 13.01
CA LEU A 798 58.50 -33.51 12.07
C LEU A 798 57.36 -34.42 11.57
N VAL A 799 57.60 -35.73 11.45
CA VAL A 799 56.55 -36.72 11.12
C VAL A 799 55.62 -36.96 12.32
N LYS A 800 56.14 -37.06 13.56
CA LYS A 800 55.31 -37.25 14.77
C LYS A 800 54.48 -36.02 15.15
N ARG A 801 54.88 -34.81 14.77
CA ARG A 801 54.12 -33.57 15.00
C ARG A 801 53.14 -33.18 13.89
N GLY A 802 52.90 -34.07 12.92
CA GLY A 802 51.77 -33.94 11.99
C GLY A 802 51.95 -32.91 10.86
N PHE A 803 53.19 -32.53 10.51
CA PHE A 803 53.44 -31.51 9.49
C PHE A 803 53.25 -31.99 8.03
N PHE A 804 53.06 -33.30 7.80
CA PHE A 804 52.78 -33.85 6.47
C PHE A 804 51.47 -34.63 6.47
N LYS A 805 50.34 -33.95 6.25
CA LYS A 805 49.09 -34.60 5.87
C LYS A 805 49.07 -34.82 4.36
N ARG A 806 48.97 -36.10 3.96
CA ARG A 806 48.83 -36.56 2.58
C ARG A 806 47.33 -36.67 2.26
N MET A 807 46.77 -35.74 1.49
CA MET A 807 45.43 -35.90 0.92
C MET A 807 45.48 -36.96 -0.19
N ARG A 808 44.53 -37.91 -0.17
CA ARG A 808 44.28 -38.83 -1.28
C ARG A 808 42.85 -38.66 -1.80
N PRO A 809 42.61 -38.89 -3.10
CA PRO A 809 41.37 -38.56 -3.79
C PRO A 809 40.40 -39.75 -3.73
N GLN A 810 39.59 -39.84 -2.67
CA GLN A 810 38.46 -40.80 -2.64
C GLN A 810 37.22 -40.30 -1.87
N ASP A 811 37.14 -39.03 -1.48
CA ASP A 811 36.00 -38.48 -0.71
C ASP A 811 34.94 -37.74 -1.56
N PHE A 812 34.85 -38.02 -2.86
CA PHE A 812 33.69 -37.62 -3.67
C PHE A 812 32.76 -38.83 -3.82
N PHE A 813 31.50 -38.67 -3.40
CA PHE A 813 30.37 -39.62 -3.43
C PHE A 813 30.17 -40.49 -2.17
N GLN A 814 29.41 -40.00 -1.20
CA GLN A 814 28.11 -40.60 -0.82
C GLN A 814 27.34 -39.81 0.25
N ALA A 815 26.08 -39.51 -0.10
CA ALA A 815 24.89 -39.39 0.76
C ALA A 815 24.78 -38.22 1.76
N ASP A 816 23.98 -37.21 1.39
CA ASP A 816 23.16 -36.46 2.33
C ASP A 816 21.86 -37.23 2.58
N GLU A 817 21.69 -37.76 3.79
CA GLU A 817 20.37 -38.08 4.35
C GLU A 817 20.41 -38.01 5.89
N ASN A 818 19.53 -37.14 6.43
CA ASN A 818 18.88 -37.18 7.74
C ASN A 818 19.70 -37.10 9.04
N VAL A 819 19.58 -35.97 9.75
CA VAL A 819 19.28 -35.98 11.20
C VAL A 819 18.41 -34.78 11.60
N THR A 820 17.18 -35.09 12.03
CA THR A 820 16.36 -34.26 12.92
C THR A 820 16.51 -34.75 14.37
N LEU A 821 16.34 -33.81 15.30
CA LEU A 821 15.80 -33.94 16.68
C LEU A 821 16.73 -34.20 17.90
N VAL A 822 16.91 -33.12 18.67
CA VAL A 822 16.39 -32.89 20.05
C VAL A 822 16.77 -33.87 21.16
N LYS A 823 17.48 -33.36 22.21
CA LYS A 823 17.04 -33.26 23.62
C LYS A 823 18.20 -33.01 24.59
N LYS A 824 18.03 -32.06 25.51
CA LYS A 824 18.16 -32.36 26.94
C LYS A 824 17.40 -31.35 27.80
N THR A 825 16.35 -31.86 28.45
CA THR A 825 15.57 -31.25 29.53
C THR A 825 16.15 -31.62 30.90
N SER A 826 15.92 -30.72 31.87
CA SER A 826 15.82 -30.92 33.34
C SER A 826 17.05 -31.44 34.08
N ALA A 827 17.34 -31.14 35.34
CA ALA A 827 16.94 -30.18 36.38
C ALA A 827 17.76 -30.63 37.61
N ASP A 828 18.39 -29.73 38.38
CA ASP A 828 18.58 -29.98 39.82
C ASP A 828 19.03 -28.73 40.63
N ARG A 829 18.11 -28.31 41.53
CA ARG A 829 18.30 -27.82 42.91
C ARG A 829 19.73 -27.50 43.42
N LYS A 830 19.96 -26.23 43.82
CA LYS A 830 20.12 -25.77 45.24
C LYS A 830 20.68 -24.32 45.37
N ARG A 831 19.88 -23.48 46.05
CA ARG A 831 20.20 -22.67 47.27
C ARG A 831 21.20 -21.48 47.20
N MET A 832 20.66 -20.25 47.37
CA MET A 832 20.98 -19.19 48.37
C MET A 832 20.55 -17.81 47.81
N GLU A 833 19.46 -17.22 48.31
CA GLU A 833 19.41 -16.15 49.34
C GLU A 833 19.67 -14.73 48.80
N GLY A 834 18.71 -13.80 49.04
CA GLY A 834 19.05 -12.41 49.37
C GLY A 834 18.35 -11.26 48.62
N CYS A 835 17.46 -10.56 49.34
CA CYS A 835 16.96 -9.16 49.19
C CYS A 835 16.03 -8.82 48.00
N LYS A 836 14.73 -8.52 48.22
CA LYS A 836 14.05 -7.35 48.87
C LYS A 836 14.11 -6.03 48.07
N MET A 837 12.89 -5.55 47.72
CA MET A 837 12.39 -4.16 47.58
C MET A 837 13.14 -3.28 46.57
N GLU A 838 12.51 -2.57 45.63
CA GLU A 838 11.26 -1.77 45.65
C GLU A 838 10.64 -1.72 44.25
#